data_AF-A0A1P8MWP1-F1
#
_entry.id   AF-A0A1P8MWP1-F1
#
_cell.length_a   1.000
_cell.length_b   1.000
_cell.length_c   1.000
_cell.angle_alpha   90.00
_cell.angle_beta   90.00
_cell.angle_gamma   90.00
#
_symmetry.space_group_name_H-M   'P 1'
#
loop_
_entity.id
_entity.type
_entity.pdbx_description
1 polymer ?
#
loop_
_entity_poly.entity_id
_entity_poly.type
_entity_poly.pdbx_seq_one_letter_code
_entity_poly.pdbx_strand_id
1 'polypeptide(L)'
;MSDAQTKNTSLADFIWKNADDLWGDFRHTEFGKIILPFTLLRRLECVLAPTREEVRETVKNLGDSGIDMDVILRQQTGFPFYNTSNYDLRSLGATRTRANLEDYISQFSDNARVIFEQFDFANTIARMDRAGVLYKICQNFAAIDLHPDTVPERTMSNVYEHLIRRFGAEVNEAAEDFMTPRDVVHLAIELLLDPDDQLFIENPGLIRTLYDPTCGTGGFLSDGMEHVRNLQDRYSIAPVIIPYGQELEPETHAVCLAGMLLKTLETDPGRDLSKNIALGSTLSADKHRPEKFHYCVSNPPFGKKWEKDQADVTREHKEQGFEGRFGPKLPRVSDGSMLFLLHLLSKLESPDNGGGRAAIILSGSPLFNGNAGQGESEIRRHLLEQDVVEAIIALPTEIFFRTGIGTYIWILSNDKPAHRKGKVQLINATEMYEPMRKSEGNKRRRVGEQQTRDIVQMCADFEVTKQSLILSAPDFGYRRIKVLRPLRKKIVISAEGLTALADEKAWEKRTEAKRAGWTALFESHMGAEEGWHWMEVFAKNAVKRDADLGKADAGLIKAFRKAFGVHDPDLDPVTDKRGQVIPDDDLTDYENVPLAADGTADIYAYLEAEVTPHAHDAYIDETYRDETDGEIGIKGYEINFNRYFYEYVPPRDLDEIDAELKAVEAEIAAVLAEVAG
;
A
#
# COMPACT_ATOMS: atom_id res chain seq x y z
N MET A 1 -14.00 -1.23 29.05
CA MET A 1 -13.90 -1.64 27.63
C MET A 1 -14.59 -2.98 27.29
N SER A 2 -14.57 -4.01 28.15
CA SER A 2 -15.20 -5.32 27.83
C SER A 2 -16.70 -5.23 27.53
N ASP A 3 -17.45 -4.47 28.33
CA ASP A 3 -18.93 -4.44 28.22
C ASP A 3 -19.44 -3.72 26.96
N ALA A 4 -18.72 -2.70 26.48
CA ALA A 4 -19.05 -2.00 25.24
C ALA A 4 -18.77 -2.89 24.02
N GLN A 5 -17.64 -3.61 24.02
CA GLN A 5 -17.29 -4.52 22.93
C GLN A 5 -18.25 -5.72 22.88
N THR A 6 -18.68 -6.24 24.03
CA THR A 6 -19.70 -7.31 24.12
C THR A 6 -21.07 -6.84 23.64
N LYS A 7 -21.50 -5.61 23.97
CA LYS A 7 -22.74 -5.02 23.42
C LYS A 7 -22.67 -4.84 21.89
N ASN A 8 -21.54 -4.37 21.36
CA ASN A 8 -21.39 -4.08 19.93
C ASN A 8 -21.45 -5.34 19.05
N THR A 9 -20.76 -6.42 19.45
CA THR A 9 -20.84 -7.72 18.76
C THR A 9 -22.26 -8.29 18.82
N SER A 10 -22.98 -8.09 19.93
CA SER A 10 -24.36 -8.58 20.07
C SER A 10 -25.36 -7.93 19.10
N LEU A 11 -25.20 -6.64 18.79
CA LEU A 11 -26.08 -5.93 17.84
C LEU A 11 -25.80 -6.34 16.40
N ALA A 12 -24.52 -6.44 16.02
CA ALA A 12 -24.16 -6.87 14.68
C ALA A 12 -24.56 -8.33 14.42
N ASP A 13 -24.39 -9.20 15.42
CA ASP A 13 -24.87 -10.59 15.37
C ASP A 13 -26.40 -10.65 15.32
N PHE A 14 -27.10 -9.76 16.03
CA PHE A 14 -28.56 -9.64 15.97
C PHE A 14 -29.06 -9.19 14.59
N ILE A 15 -28.42 -8.18 13.98
CA ILE A 15 -28.73 -7.75 12.61
C ILE A 15 -28.45 -8.90 11.63
N TRP A 16 -27.35 -9.63 11.81
CA TRP A 16 -26.99 -10.76 10.95
C TRP A 16 -27.97 -11.94 11.06
N LYS A 17 -28.71 -12.11 12.17
CA LYS A 17 -29.77 -13.14 12.26
C LYS A 17 -30.84 -13.00 11.17
N ASN A 18 -31.01 -11.80 10.60
CA ASN A 18 -31.88 -11.61 9.43
C ASN A 18 -31.40 -12.40 8.21
N ALA A 19 -30.11 -12.74 8.13
CA ALA A 19 -29.57 -13.58 7.07
C ALA A 19 -30.05 -15.04 7.18
N ASP A 20 -30.45 -15.51 8.36
CA ASP A 20 -31.02 -16.86 8.54
C ASP A 20 -32.29 -17.05 7.71
N ASP A 21 -33.06 -15.97 7.51
CA ASP A 21 -34.28 -15.94 6.70
C ASP A 21 -34.01 -15.90 5.19
N LEU A 22 -32.75 -15.78 4.76
CA LEU A 22 -32.32 -15.80 3.36
C LEU A 22 -31.82 -17.18 2.92
N TRP A 23 -31.63 -18.12 3.85
CA TRP A 23 -31.12 -19.45 3.58
C TRP A 23 -32.03 -20.24 2.62
N GLY A 24 -31.40 -20.93 1.66
CA GLY A 24 -32.09 -21.73 0.65
C GLY A 24 -32.40 -20.97 -0.64
N ASP A 25 -32.80 -19.69 -0.53
CA ASP A 25 -33.13 -18.85 -1.68
C ASP A 25 -31.94 -18.02 -2.19
N PHE A 26 -30.96 -17.75 -1.32
CA PHE A 26 -29.76 -16.98 -1.64
C PHE A 26 -28.49 -17.71 -1.17
N ARG A 27 -27.37 -17.50 -1.88
CA ARG A 27 -26.06 -18.01 -1.44
C ARG A 27 -25.55 -17.16 -0.28
N HIS A 28 -24.80 -17.76 0.66
CA HIS A 28 -24.23 -17.02 1.79
C HIS A 28 -23.37 -15.83 1.35
N THR A 29 -22.63 -16.00 0.26
CA THR A 29 -21.82 -14.96 -0.37
C THR A 29 -22.63 -13.73 -0.82
N GLU A 30 -23.96 -13.80 -0.85
CA GLU A 30 -24.85 -12.70 -1.24
C GLU A 30 -25.50 -12.02 -0.02
N PHE A 31 -25.41 -12.62 1.17
CA PHE A 31 -26.10 -12.12 2.37
C PHE A 31 -25.64 -10.70 2.74
N GLY A 32 -24.34 -10.43 2.72
CA GLY A 32 -23.84 -9.08 3.02
C GLY A 32 -24.36 -8.02 2.03
N LYS A 33 -24.47 -8.35 0.74
CA LYS A 33 -25.05 -7.46 -0.29
C LYS A 33 -26.53 -7.17 -0.07
N ILE A 34 -27.22 -8.01 0.70
CA ILE A 34 -28.63 -7.82 1.07
C ILE A 34 -28.74 -7.07 2.40
N ILE A 35 -28.03 -7.53 3.43
CA ILE A 35 -28.12 -7.02 4.81
C ILE A 35 -27.56 -5.60 4.95
N LEU A 36 -26.46 -5.26 4.26
CA LEU A 36 -25.85 -3.93 4.34
C LEU A 36 -26.78 -2.80 3.86
N PRO A 37 -27.38 -2.82 2.65
CA PRO A 37 -28.26 -1.74 2.21
C PRO A 37 -29.51 -1.61 3.09
N PHE A 38 -30.06 -2.71 3.64
CA PHE A 38 -31.15 -2.61 4.63
C PHE A 38 -30.72 -1.96 5.94
N THR A 39 -29.51 -2.25 6.40
CA THR A 39 -28.94 -1.64 7.62
C THR A 39 -28.77 -0.13 7.42
N LEU A 40 -28.24 0.29 6.26
CA LEU A 40 -28.10 1.69 5.88
C LEU A 40 -29.47 2.37 5.74
N LEU A 41 -30.41 1.75 5.02
CA LEU A 41 -31.78 2.24 4.87
C LEU A 41 -32.43 2.47 6.22
N ARG A 42 -32.30 1.51 7.14
CA ARG A 42 -32.90 1.63 8.47
C ARG A 42 -32.24 2.73 9.30
N ARG A 43 -30.92 2.93 9.19
CA ARG A 43 -30.22 4.04 9.86
C ARG A 43 -30.70 5.40 9.35
N LEU A 44 -30.80 5.57 8.03
CA LEU A 44 -31.33 6.78 7.38
C LEU A 44 -32.81 7.01 7.75
N GLU A 45 -33.61 5.95 7.80
CA GLU A 45 -35.01 6.02 8.20
C GLU A 45 -35.19 6.49 9.65
N CYS A 46 -34.35 6.00 10.57
CA CYS A 46 -34.45 6.37 11.98
C CYS A 46 -34.21 7.87 12.19
N VAL A 47 -33.19 8.46 11.54
CA VAL A 47 -32.87 9.88 11.72
C VAL A 47 -33.89 10.82 11.07
N LEU A 48 -34.59 10.38 10.04
CA LEU A 48 -35.66 11.15 9.40
C LEU A 48 -37.04 10.93 10.07
N ALA A 49 -37.18 9.92 10.94
CA ALA A 49 -38.47 9.59 11.56
C ALA A 49 -39.12 10.78 12.31
N PRO A 50 -38.38 11.62 13.07
CA PRO A 50 -38.97 12.75 13.79
C PRO A 50 -39.60 13.83 12.89
N THR A 51 -39.07 14.03 11.67
CA THR A 51 -39.47 15.13 10.77
C THR A 51 -40.34 14.66 9.61
N ARG A 52 -40.62 13.36 9.51
CA ARG A 52 -41.28 12.74 8.36
C ARG A 52 -42.67 13.33 8.04
N GLU A 53 -43.51 13.52 9.05
CA GLU A 53 -44.86 14.08 8.84
C GLU A 53 -44.79 15.55 8.40
N GLU A 54 -43.88 16.33 8.99
CA GLU A 54 -43.66 17.72 8.59
C GLU A 54 -43.17 17.83 7.13
N VAL A 55 -42.23 16.98 6.73
CA VAL A 55 -41.74 16.90 5.33
C VAL A 55 -42.91 16.59 4.38
N ARG A 56 -43.76 15.61 4.72
CA ARG A 56 -44.94 15.25 3.90
C ARG A 56 -45.94 16.39 3.77
N GLU A 57 -46.25 17.06 4.87
CA GLU A 57 -47.13 18.23 4.85
C GLU A 57 -46.54 19.37 4.01
N THR A 58 -45.24 19.60 4.13
CA THR A 58 -44.52 20.64 3.37
C THR A 58 -44.56 20.34 1.87
N VAL A 59 -44.26 19.10 1.45
CA VAL A 59 -44.37 18.66 0.05
C VAL A 59 -45.79 18.79 -0.46
N LYS A 60 -46.80 18.39 0.33
CA LYS A 60 -48.20 18.51 -0.06
C LYS A 60 -48.66 19.95 -0.25
N ASN A 61 -48.16 20.87 0.58
CA ASN A 61 -48.58 22.28 0.55
C ASN A 61 -47.79 23.11 -0.47
N LEU A 62 -46.52 22.77 -0.70
CA LEU A 62 -45.58 23.61 -1.46
C LEU A 62 -45.00 22.93 -2.71
N GLY A 63 -45.22 21.64 -2.95
CA GLY A 63 -44.60 20.90 -4.05
C GLY A 63 -44.87 21.47 -5.45
N ASP A 64 -46.08 22.02 -5.66
CA ASP A 64 -46.48 22.62 -6.94
C ASP A 64 -46.23 24.15 -7.01
N SER A 65 -45.59 24.72 -5.99
CA SER A 65 -45.41 26.18 -5.88
C SER A 65 -44.25 26.75 -6.71
N GLY A 66 -43.43 25.88 -7.33
CA GLY A 66 -42.21 26.27 -8.06
C GLY A 66 -41.03 26.66 -7.18
N ILE A 67 -41.15 26.48 -5.85
CA ILE A 67 -40.07 26.69 -4.89
C ILE A 67 -39.10 25.50 -4.94
N ASP A 68 -37.81 25.78 -4.77
CA ASP A 68 -36.81 24.74 -4.61
C ASP A 68 -36.97 24.04 -3.26
N MET A 69 -37.58 22.85 -3.32
CA MET A 69 -37.86 22.04 -2.13
C MET A 69 -36.59 21.45 -1.51
N ASP A 70 -35.50 21.29 -2.26
CA ASP A 70 -34.29 20.61 -1.76
C ASP A 70 -33.70 21.34 -0.55
N VAL A 71 -33.58 22.67 -0.65
CA VAL A 71 -33.05 23.51 0.45
C VAL A 71 -33.97 23.47 1.68
N ILE A 72 -35.29 23.56 1.46
CA ILE A 72 -36.28 23.60 2.55
C ILE A 72 -36.29 22.28 3.32
N LEU A 73 -36.35 21.16 2.60
CA LEU A 73 -36.47 19.84 3.21
C LEU A 73 -35.19 19.44 3.96
N ARG A 74 -34.00 19.82 3.46
CA ARG A 74 -32.73 19.62 4.19
C ARG A 74 -32.68 20.45 5.47
N GLN A 75 -33.15 21.70 5.43
CA GLN A 75 -33.21 22.54 6.62
C GLN A 75 -34.19 21.99 7.66
N GLN A 76 -35.36 21.49 7.23
CA GLN A 76 -36.37 20.88 8.11
C GLN A 76 -35.87 19.60 8.77
N THR A 77 -35.20 18.74 8.00
CA THR A 77 -34.68 17.48 8.53
C THR A 77 -33.46 17.67 9.42
N GLY A 78 -32.73 18.77 9.26
CA GLY A 78 -31.44 18.99 9.94
C GLY A 78 -30.32 18.13 9.38
N PHE A 79 -30.53 17.51 8.21
CA PHE A 79 -29.58 16.65 7.51
C PHE A 79 -29.44 17.09 6.04
N PRO A 80 -28.33 16.75 5.38
CA PRO A 80 -28.14 17.06 3.96
C PRO A 80 -29.00 16.20 3.02
N PHE A 81 -29.95 15.42 3.54
CA PHE A 81 -30.81 14.52 2.78
C PHE A 81 -32.21 14.42 3.40
N TYR A 82 -33.18 13.96 2.61
CA TYR A 82 -34.57 13.80 3.05
C TYR A 82 -35.25 12.64 2.32
N ASN A 83 -36.48 12.31 2.74
CA ASN A 83 -37.35 11.38 2.03
C ASN A 83 -38.79 11.90 2.02
N THR A 84 -39.44 11.87 0.86
CA THR A 84 -40.80 12.41 0.67
C THR A 84 -41.89 11.33 0.54
N SER A 85 -41.53 10.04 0.64
CA SER A 85 -42.50 8.95 0.46
C SER A 85 -43.52 8.90 1.59
N ASN A 86 -44.72 8.44 1.22
CA ASN A 86 -45.77 8.07 2.18
C ASN A 86 -45.49 6.75 2.90
N TYR A 87 -44.43 6.04 2.51
CA TYR A 87 -44.03 4.78 3.11
C TYR A 87 -42.82 4.90 4.03
N ASP A 88 -42.73 3.91 4.90
CA ASP A 88 -41.60 3.52 5.75
C ASP A 88 -41.57 1.98 5.79
N LEU A 89 -40.52 1.39 6.35
CA LEU A 89 -40.39 -0.06 6.40
C LEU A 89 -41.56 -0.76 7.12
N ARG A 90 -42.27 -0.08 8.04
CA ARG A 90 -43.43 -0.63 8.77
C ARG A 90 -44.72 -0.57 7.94
N SER A 91 -44.86 0.43 7.08
CA SER A 91 -46.09 0.74 6.32
C SER A 91 -46.11 0.20 4.89
N LEU A 92 -45.07 -0.53 4.46
CA LEU A 92 -44.99 -1.12 3.12
C LEU A 92 -46.19 -2.04 2.76
N GLY A 93 -46.76 -2.73 3.75
CA GLY A 93 -47.88 -3.66 3.57
C GLY A 93 -47.51 -4.97 2.86
N ALA A 94 -48.04 -6.10 3.32
CA ALA A 94 -47.61 -7.43 2.89
C ALA A 94 -47.83 -7.75 1.38
N THR A 95 -48.86 -7.18 0.76
CA THR A 95 -49.28 -7.53 -0.61
C THR A 95 -48.60 -6.72 -1.70
N ARG A 96 -48.11 -5.51 -1.39
CA ARG A 96 -47.45 -4.60 -2.34
C ARG A 96 -46.06 -4.18 -1.88
N THR A 97 -45.43 -4.99 -1.01
CA THR A 97 -44.15 -4.71 -0.37
C THR A 97 -43.10 -4.17 -1.35
N ARG A 98 -42.89 -4.88 -2.47
CA ARG A 98 -41.90 -4.48 -3.49
C ARG A 98 -42.18 -3.10 -4.05
N ALA A 99 -43.38 -2.88 -4.60
CA ALA A 99 -43.72 -1.61 -5.24
C ALA A 99 -43.64 -0.44 -4.26
N ASN A 100 -44.04 -0.65 -3.01
CA ASN A 100 -44.01 0.39 -1.97
C ASN A 100 -42.59 0.65 -1.46
N LEU A 101 -41.71 -0.36 -1.44
CA LEU A 101 -40.30 -0.19 -1.08
C LEU A 101 -39.51 0.51 -2.19
N GLU A 102 -39.79 0.16 -3.46
CA GLU A 102 -39.22 0.84 -4.62
C GLU A 102 -39.64 2.33 -4.64
N ASP A 103 -40.91 2.64 -4.37
CA ASP A 103 -41.36 4.03 -4.15
C ASP A 103 -40.59 4.69 -3.01
N TYR A 104 -40.53 4.05 -1.84
CA TYR A 104 -39.85 4.58 -0.67
C TYR A 104 -38.40 4.98 -0.98
N ILE A 105 -37.65 4.09 -1.65
CA ILE A 105 -36.25 4.33 -2.00
C ILE A 105 -36.13 5.44 -3.06
N SER A 106 -37.01 5.45 -4.07
CA SER A 106 -36.97 6.46 -5.14
C SER A 106 -37.21 7.90 -4.67
N GLN A 107 -37.89 8.06 -3.53
CA GLN A 107 -38.26 9.35 -2.94
C GLN A 107 -37.23 9.90 -1.95
N PHE A 108 -36.06 9.26 -1.82
CA PHE A 108 -34.91 9.90 -1.19
C PHE A 108 -34.35 11.00 -2.08
N SER A 109 -33.73 12.02 -1.48
CA SER A 109 -32.91 12.99 -2.21
C SER A 109 -31.80 12.29 -2.99
N ASP A 110 -31.37 12.89 -4.11
CA ASP A 110 -30.47 12.24 -5.08
C ASP A 110 -29.16 11.73 -4.44
N ASN A 111 -28.58 12.50 -3.51
CA ASN A 111 -27.35 12.13 -2.78
C ASN A 111 -27.52 10.86 -1.92
N ALA A 112 -28.68 10.67 -1.29
CA ALA A 112 -28.98 9.46 -0.53
C ALA A 112 -29.39 8.29 -1.45
N ARG A 113 -30.07 8.57 -2.57
CA ARG A 113 -30.50 7.53 -3.53
C ARG A 113 -29.32 6.80 -4.17
N VAL A 114 -28.23 7.51 -4.46
CA VAL A 114 -26.98 6.94 -5.03
C VAL A 114 -26.46 5.76 -4.21
N ILE A 115 -26.63 5.76 -2.88
CA ILE A 115 -26.23 4.64 -2.01
C ILE A 115 -26.88 3.34 -2.49
N PHE A 116 -28.20 3.35 -2.70
CA PHE A 116 -28.95 2.15 -3.11
C PHE A 116 -28.69 1.73 -4.56
N GLU A 117 -28.38 2.70 -5.42
CA GLU A 117 -27.97 2.45 -6.81
C GLU A 117 -26.63 1.70 -6.85
N GLN A 118 -25.67 2.09 -6.02
CA GLN A 118 -24.35 1.45 -5.94
C GLN A 118 -24.39 0.02 -5.37
N PHE A 119 -25.40 -0.32 -4.56
CA PHE A 119 -25.67 -1.69 -4.11
C PHE A 119 -26.49 -2.53 -5.10
N ASP A 120 -26.90 -1.97 -6.26
CA ASP A 120 -27.86 -2.60 -7.18
C ASP A 120 -29.13 -3.09 -6.44
N PHE A 121 -29.63 -2.27 -5.51
CA PHE A 121 -30.59 -2.74 -4.52
C PHE A 121 -31.96 -3.07 -5.12
N ALA A 122 -32.35 -2.42 -6.22
CA ALA A 122 -33.59 -2.72 -6.93
C ALA A 122 -33.64 -4.18 -7.43
N ASN A 123 -32.54 -4.70 -7.97
CA ASN A 123 -32.45 -6.09 -8.40
C ASN A 123 -32.52 -7.06 -7.21
N THR A 124 -31.90 -6.69 -6.09
CA THR A 124 -31.98 -7.44 -4.83
C THR A 124 -33.43 -7.53 -4.33
N ILE A 125 -34.13 -6.39 -4.26
CA ILE A 125 -35.55 -6.33 -3.87
C ILE A 125 -36.40 -7.23 -4.77
N ALA A 126 -36.22 -7.16 -6.09
CA ALA A 126 -36.95 -7.97 -7.05
C ALA A 126 -36.71 -9.48 -6.91
N ARG A 127 -35.50 -9.89 -6.49
CA ARG A 127 -35.19 -11.30 -6.18
C ARG A 127 -35.84 -11.75 -4.88
N MET A 128 -35.76 -10.93 -3.83
CA MET A 128 -36.35 -11.25 -2.53
C MET A 128 -37.88 -11.32 -2.57
N ASP A 129 -38.51 -10.49 -3.40
CA ASP A 129 -39.95 -10.52 -3.64
C ASP A 129 -40.37 -11.84 -4.29
N ARG A 130 -39.64 -12.30 -5.33
CA ARG A 130 -39.87 -13.59 -5.98
C ARG A 130 -39.67 -14.79 -5.05
N ALA A 131 -38.72 -14.68 -4.12
CA ALA A 131 -38.48 -15.69 -3.09
C ALA A 131 -39.51 -15.63 -1.94
N GLY A 132 -40.35 -14.60 -1.86
CA GLY A 132 -41.36 -14.46 -0.80
C GLY A 132 -40.79 -14.04 0.57
N VAL A 133 -39.51 -13.63 0.64
CA VAL A 133 -38.83 -13.24 1.89
C VAL A 133 -38.83 -11.73 2.15
N LEU A 134 -39.10 -10.92 1.11
CA LEU A 134 -38.95 -9.46 1.17
C LEU A 134 -39.72 -8.81 2.33
N TYR A 135 -41.01 -9.09 2.47
CA TYR A 135 -41.84 -8.48 3.52
C TYR A 135 -41.31 -8.79 4.92
N LYS A 136 -40.93 -10.04 5.17
CA LYS A 136 -40.39 -10.49 6.46
C LYS A 136 -39.12 -9.71 6.81
N ILE A 137 -38.17 -9.64 5.88
CA ILE A 137 -36.91 -8.91 6.10
C ILE A 137 -37.16 -7.43 6.36
N CYS A 138 -38.03 -6.77 5.59
CA CYS A 138 -38.40 -5.39 5.84
C CYS A 138 -38.96 -5.18 7.26
N GLN A 139 -39.88 -6.05 7.71
CA GLN A 139 -40.45 -5.95 9.06
C GLN A 139 -39.42 -6.18 10.15
N ASN A 140 -38.50 -7.13 9.95
CA ASN A 140 -37.45 -7.38 10.92
C ASN A 140 -36.54 -6.14 11.09
N PHE A 141 -36.11 -5.50 10.00
CA PHE A 141 -35.31 -4.27 10.06
C PHE A 141 -36.10 -3.09 10.66
N ALA A 142 -37.38 -2.98 10.35
CA ALA A 142 -38.25 -1.93 10.89
C ALA A 142 -38.40 -1.98 12.42
N ALA A 143 -38.14 -3.14 13.03
CA ALA A 143 -38.17 -3.35 14.48
C ALA A 143 -36.88 -2.92 15.18
N ILE A 144 -35.79 -2.68 14.44
CA ILE A 144 -34.49 -2.31 15.01
C ILE A 144 -34.42 -0.80 15.15
N ASP A 145 -34.17 -0.27 16.35
CA ASP A 145 -33.87 1.15 16.51
C ASP A 145 -32.38 1.39 16.25
N LEU A 146 -32.09 2.01 15.10
CA LEU A 146 -30.76 2.44 14.72
C LEU A 146 -30.65 3.96 14.77
N HIS A 147 -31.40 4.70 15.60
CA HIS A 147 -31.13 6.13 15.77
C HIS A 147 -29.75 6.36 16.43
N PRO A 148 -29.00 7.45 16.10
CA PRO A 148 -27.75 7.81 16.80
C PRO A 148 -27.85 7.86 18.33
N ASP A 149 -29.00 8.26 18.87
CA ASP A 149 -29.23 8.30 20.33
C ASP A 149 -29.27 6.90 20.96
N THR A 150 -29.75 5.90 20.21
CA THR A 150 -29.85 4.51 20.68
C THR A 150 -28.61 3.71 20.34
N VAL A 151 -28.07 3.93 19.14
CA VAL A 151 -26.86 3.30 18.62
C VAL A 151 -25.89 4.41 18.24
N PRO A 152 -24.98 4.79 19.17
CA PRO A 152 -23.99 5.84 18.91
C PRO A 152 -23.18 5.55 17.66
N GLU A 153 -22.67 6.61 17.02
CA GLU A 153 -21.92 6.51 15.77
C GLU A 153 -20.76 5.51 15.85
N ARG A 154 -19.99 5.55 16.94
CA ARG A 154 -18.91 4.59 17.21
C ARG A 154 -19.40 3.14 17.24
N THR A 155 -20.57 2.87 17.80
CA THR A 155 -21.18 1.53 17.80
C THR A 155 -21.68 1.16 16.41
N MET A 156 -22.28 2.08 15.68
CA MET A 156 -22.78 1.81 14.32
C MET A 156 -21.64 1.51 13.34
N SER A 157 -20.54 2.24 13.45
CA SER A 157 -19.32 1.96 12.71
C SER A 157 -18.81 0.53 13.00
N ASN A 158 -18.86 0.06 14.25
CA ASN A 158 -18.47 -1.32 14.60
C ASN A 158 -19.40 -2.35 13.97
N VAL A 159 -20.70 -2.04 13.91
CA VAL A 159 -21.69 -2.88 13.24
C VAL A 159 -21.36 -2.99 11.76
N TYR A 160 -21.13 -1.87 11.05
CA TYR A 160 -20.78 -1.91 9.63
C TYR A 160 -19.50 -2.70 9.37
N GLU A 161 -18.44 -2.46 10.13
CA GLU A 161 -17.19 -3.22 10.02
C GLU A 161 -17.42 -4.72 10.25
N HIS A 162 -18.19 -5.10 11.27
CA HIS A 162 -18.47 -6.51 11.55
C HIS A 162 -19.33 -7.16 10.46
N LEU A 163 -20.31 -6.44 9.91
CA LEU A 163 -21.15 -6.92 8.80
C LEU A 163 -20.31 -7.10 7.52
N ILE A 164 -19.45 -6.14 7.20
CA ILE A 164 -18.52 -6.20 6.05
C ILE A 164 -17.50 -7.33 6.26
N ARG A 165 -17.00 -7.52 7.48
CA ARG A 165 -16.10 -8.63 7.80
C ARG A 165 -16.78 -9.99 7.65
N ARG A 166 -18.00 -10.16 8.15
CA ARG A 166 -18.77 -11.40 7.94
C ARG A 166 -18.98 -11.68 6.46
N PHE A 167 -19.28 -10.63 5.69
CA PHE A 167 -19.36 -10.72 4.23
C PHE A 167 -18.04 -11.16 3.58
N GLY A 168 -16.92 -10.49 3.88
CA GLY A 168 -15.61 -10.83 3.31
C GLY A 168 -15.11 -12.23 3.69
N ALA A 169 -15.45 -12.72 4.88
CA ALA A 169 -15.12 -14.07 5.33
C ALA A 169 -15.92 -15.14 4.55
N GLU A 170 -17.19 -14.87 4.21
CA GLU A 170 -18.06 -15.82 3.50
C GLU A 170 -17.77 -15.88 2.00
N VAL A 171 -17.39 -14.76 1.37
CA VAL A 171 -17.17 -14.68 -0.08
C VAL A 171 -15.78 -15.21 -0.48
N ASN A 172 -14.86 -15.38 0.47
CA ASN A 172 -13.44 -15.69 0.21
C ASN A 172 -12.80 -14.68 -0.78
N GLU A 173 -13.41 -13.51 -0.94
CA GLU A 173 -12.95 -12.40 -1.76
C GLU A 173 -12.12 -11.43 -0.90
N ALA A 174 -11.25 -10.69 -1.58
CA ALA A 174 -10.35 -9.69 -1.03
C ALA A 174 -11.04 -8.46 -0.39
N ALA A 175 -12.34 -8.50 -0.10
CA ALA A 175 -13.07 -7.36 0.48
C ALA A 175 -12.52 -6.93 1.86
N GLU A 176 -11.87 -7.84 2.59
CA GLU A 176 -11.15 -7.55 3.84
C GLU A 176 -9.72 -7.00 3.63
N ASP A 177 -9.15 -7.06 2.41
CA ASP A 177 -7.79 -6.58 2.13
C ASP A 177 -7.65 -5.05 2.32
N PHE A 178 -8.76 -4.33 2.50
CA PHE A 178 -8.81 -2.86 2.50
C PHE A 178 -9.43 -2.27 3.77
N MET A 179 -9.78 -3.08 4.77
CA MET A 179 -10.26 -2.56 6.05
C MET A 179 -9.09 -2.30 7.00
N THR A 180 -8.90 -1.03 7.35
CA THR A 180 -7.90 -0.63 8.35
C THR A 180 -8.43 -0.92 9.76
N PRO A 181 -7.70 -1.64 10.61
CA PRO A 181 -8.04 -1.78 12.02
C PRO A 181 -8.13 -0.42 12.71
N ARG A 182 -9.13 -0.23 13.58
CA ARG A 182 -9.38 1.06 14.24
C ARG A 182 -8.22 1.58 15.06
N ASP A 183 -7.51 0.70 15.74
CA ASP A 183 -6.33 1.06 16.51
C ASP A 183 -5.22 1.65 15.63
N VAL A 184 -5.12 1.18 14.37
CA VAL A 184 -4.20 1.74 13.37
C VAL A 184 -4.75 3.05 12.78
N VAL A 185 -6.06 3.13 12.52
CA VAL A 185 -6.74 4.36 12.08
C VAL A 185 -6.48 5.49 13.07
N HIS A 186 -6.78 5.24 14.34
CA HIS A 186 -6.65 6.20 15.41
C HIS A 186 -5.19 6.63 15.60
N LEU A 187 -4.24 5.69 15.63
CA LEU A 187 -2.82 6.02 15.72
C LEU A 187 -2.34 6.91 14.55
N ALA A 188 -2.76 6.62 13.32
CA ALA A 188 -2.35 7.42 12.16
C ALA A 188 -2.94 8.84 12.20
N ILE A 189 -4.19 8.98 12.65
CA ILE A 189 -4.84 10.29 12.81
C ILE A 189 -4.19 11.10 13.93
N GLU A 190 -3.91 10.49 15.09
CA GLU A 190 -3.21 11.15 16.20
C GLU A 190 -1.83 11.63 15.74
N LEU A 191 -1.02 10.77 15.09
CA LEU A 191 0.29 11.16 14.55
C LEU A 191 0.19 12.29 13.50
N LEU A 192 -0.87 12.29 12.70
CA LEU A 192 -1.09 13.28 11.65
C LEU A 192 -1.53 14.63 12.23
N LEU A 193 -2.39 14.66 13.24
CA LEU A 193 -3.01 15.88 13.74
C LEU A 193 -2.28 16.47 14.96
N ASP A 194 -1.65 15.66 15.81
CA ASP A 194 -0.99 16.07 17.05
C ASP A 194 -0.04 17.29 16.90
N PRO A 195 0.80 17.39 15.85
CA PRO A 195 1.64 18.58 15.67
C PRO A 195 0.88 19.90 15.44
N ASP A 196 -0.39 19.86 15.06
CA ASP A 196 -1.25 21.04 14.89
C ASP A 196 -2.24 21.25 16.05
N ASP A 197 -2.14 20.47 17.14
CA ASP A 197 -3.01 20.68 18.31
C ASP A 197 -2.92 22.14 18.77
N GLN A 198 -1.72 22.70 18.92
CA GLN A 198 -1.55 24.09 19.33
C GLN A 198 -2.17 25.09 18.33
N LEU A 199 -2.11 24.81 17.03
CA LEU A 199 -2.75 25.63 16.00
C LEU A 199 -4.28 25.63 16.17
N PHE A 200 -4.87 24.46 16.44
CA PHE A 200 -6.30 24.31 16.72
C PHE A 200 -6.72 25.06 17.98
N ILE A 201 -5.87 25.06 19.01
CA ILE A 201 -6.09 25.77 20.28
C ILE A 201 -6.15 27.28 20.06
N GLU A 202 -5.19 27.81 19.29
CA GLU A 202 -5.05 29.25 19.07
C GLU A 202 -6.10 29.80 18.11
N ASN A 203 -6.75 28.94 17.31
CA ASN A 203 -7.70 29.33 16.27
C ASN A 203 -9.03 28.55 16.38
N PRO A 204 -9.89 28.87 17.36
CA PRO A 204 -11.19 28.20 17.52
C PRO A 204 -12.05 28.34 16.25
N GLY A 205 -12.63 27.23 15.78
CA GLY A 205 -13.41 27.18 14.55
C GLY A 205 -12.60 27.17 13.26
N LEU A 206 -11.27 26.98 13.33
CA LEU A 206 -10.42 26.82 12.15
C LEU A 206 -10.95 25.70 11.25
N ILE A 207 -11.06 25.97 9.94
CA ILE A 207 -11.48 25.01 8.93
C ILE A 207 -10.25 24.45 8.24
N ARG A 208 -10.09 23.12 8.29
CA ARG A 208 -9.06 22.38 7.55
C ARG A 208 -9.68 21.29 6.70
N THR A 209 -8.92 20.76 5.76
CA THR A 209 -9.35 19.71 4.82
C THR A 209 -8.57 18.42 5.09
N LEU A 210 -9.28 17.29 5.07
CA LEU A 210 -8.70 15.95 5.24
C LEU A 210 -9.05 15.09 4.03
N TYR A 211 -8.05 14.55 3.36
CA TYR A 211 -8.22 13.74 2.15
C TYR A 211 -7.75 12.31 2.33
N ASP A 212 -8.60 11.35 1.94
CA ASP A 212 -8.24 9.94 1.81
C ASP A 212 -8.48 9.42 0.37
N PRO A 213 -7.43 9.14 -0.42
CA PRO A 213 -7.55 8.66 -1.79
C PRO A 213 -7.94 7.18 -1.90
N THR A 214 -8.10 6.48 -0.79
CA THR A 214 -8.45 5.06 -0.73
C THR A 214 -9.39 4.86 0.46
N CYS A 215 -10.46 5.65 0.50
CA CYS A 215 -11.17 5.90 1.74
C CYS A 215 -11.95 4.70 2.27
N GLY A 216 -12.19 3.68 1.44
CA GLY A 216 -12.97 2.50 1.82
C GLY A 216 -14.31 2.93 2.40
N THR A 217 -14.57 2.53 3.65
CA THR A 217 -15.80 2.89 4.38
C THR A 217 -15.73 4.21 5.14
N GLY A 218 -14.68 5.03 4.94
CA GLY A 218 -14.52 6.35 5.56
C GLY A 218 -13.97 6.34 6.99
N GLY A 219 -13.18 5.33 7.35
CA GLY A 219 -12.64 5.16 8.70
C GLY A 219 -11.76 6.33 9.15
N PHE A 220 -10.73 6.67 8.37
CA PHE A 220 -9.84 7.79 8.67
C PHE A 220 -10.56 9.15 8.66
N LEU A 221 -11.44 9.38 7.69
CA LEU A 221 -12.23 10.61 7.60
C LEU A 221 -13.09 10.80 8.85
N SER A 222 -13.74 9.72 9.30
CA SER A 222 -14.59 9.76 10.48
C SER A 222 -13.81 9.99 11.77
N ASP A 223 -12.67 9.32 11.92
CA ASP A 223 -11.82 9.41 13.11
C ASP A 223 -11.15 10.78 13.20
N GLY A 224 -10.66 11.34 12.08
CA GLY A 224 -10.13 12.71 12.05
C GLY A 224 -11.16 13.75 12.48
N MET A 225 -12.40 13.62 12.00
CA MET A 225 -13.50 14.49 12.42
C MET A 225 -13.87 14.33 13.90
N GLU A 226 -13.82 13.10 14.44
CA GLU A 226 -14.10 12.83 15.85
C GLU A 226 -12.97 13.37 16.74
N HIS A 227 -11.70 13.22 16.33
CA HIS A 227 -10.53 13.74 17.02
C HIS A 227 -10.64 15.24 17.27
N VAL A 228 -10.90 16.04 16.23
CA VAL A 228 -11.03 17.51 16.39
C VAL A 228 -12.28 17.91 17.18
N ARG A 229 -13.37 17.13 17.12
CA ARG A 229 -14.56 17.38 17.95
C ARG A 229 -14.30 17.14 19.43
N ASN A 230 -13.52 16.13 19.78
CA ASN A 230 -13.16 15.85 21.17
C ASN A 230 -12.29 16.97 21.78
N LEU A 231 -11.70 17.84 20.96
CA LEU A 231 -11.07 19.08 21.41
C LEU A 231 -12.09 20.08 21.98
N GLN A 232 -13.37 19.99 21.63
CA GLN A 232 -14.43 20.88 22.14
C GLN A 232 -14.60 20.81 23.66
N ASP A 233 -14.36 19.64 24.28
CA ASP A 233 -14.40 19.52 25.75
C ASP A 233 -13.32 20.39 26.41
N ARG A 234 -12.28 20.77 25.66
CA ARG A 234 -11.20 21.67 26.07
C ARG A 234 -11.41 23.11 25.59
N TYR A 235 -12.18 23.36 24.52
CA TYR A 235 -12.33 24.68 23.87
C TYR A 235 -13.78 25.04 23.54
N SER A 236 -14.16 26.31 23.68
CA SER A 236 -15.54 26.76 23.44
C SER A 236 -16.05 26.54 22.00
N ILE A 237 -15.17 26.41 21.00
CA ILE A 237 -15.51 26.13 19.59
C ILE A 237 -14.47 25.18 18.99
N ALA A 238 -14.90 24.00 18.52
CA ALA A 238 -14.01 23.01 17.91
C ALA A 238 -13.56 23.41 16.50
N PRO A 239 -12.35 22.99 16.06
CA PRO A 239 -11.99 23.03 14.64
C PRO A 239 -12.93 22.17 13.79
N VAL A 240 -13.00 22.51 12.50
CA VAL A 240 -13.83 21.80 11.51
C VAL A 240 -12.94 21.14 10.48
N ILE A 241 -13.09 19.83 10.32
CA ILE A 241 -12.50 19.08 9.21
C ILE A 241 -13.55 18.89 8.11
N ILE A 242 -13.20 19.30 6.90
CA ILE A 242 -13.97 19.02 5.68
C ILE A 242 -13.37 17.78 5.01
N PRO A 243 -14.11 16.66 4.94
CA PRO A 243 -13.60 15.42 4.38
C PRO A 243 -13.62 15.45 2.85
N TYR A 244 -12.61 14.83 2.25
CA TYR A 244 -12.50 14.49 0.85
C TYR A 244 -12.11 13.03 0.75
N GLY A 245 -12.69 12.30 -0.19
CA GLY A 245 -12.48 10.86 -0.30
C GLY A 245 -12.49 10.40 -1.74
N GLN A 246 -11.77 9.31 -2.02
CA GLN A 246 -11.92 8.56 -3.25
C GLN A 246 -11.88 7.07 -2.97
N GLU A 247 -12.78 6.31 -3.59
CA GLU A 247 -12.88 4.87 -3.44
C GLU A 247 -13.13 4.22 -4.80
N LEU A 248 -12.55 3.03 -5.02
CA LEU A 248 -12.69 2.27 -6.25
C LEU A 248 -13.99 1.46 -6.27
N GLU A 249 -14.33 0.80 -5.16
CA GLU A 249 -15.41 -0.19 -5.09
C GLU A 249 -16.76 0.45 -4.70
N PRO A 250 -17.80 0.36 -5.56
CA PRO A 250 -19.08 1.03 -5.36
C PRO A 250 -19.74 0.75 -4.01
N GLU A 251 -19.78 -0.51 -3.55
CA GLU A 251 -20.44 -0.84 -2.29
C GLU A 251 -19.73 -0.22 -1.07
N THR A 252 -18.39 -0.16 -1.08
CA THR A 252 -17.63 0.48 0.01
C THR A 252 -17.75 2.00 -0.01
N HIS A 253 -17.74 2.58 -1.22
CA HIS A 253 -18.02 4.00 -1.43
C HIS A 253 -19.42 4.38 -0.90
N ALA A 254 -20.44 3.56 -1.15
CA ALA A 254 -21.80 3.78 -0.65
C ALA A 254 -21.88 3.80 0.89
N VAL A 255 -21.09 2.95 1.58
CA VAL A 255 -20.99 2.98 3.04
C VAL A 255 -20.33 4.27 3.53
N CYS A 256 -19.25 4.71 2.86
CA CYS A 256 -18.61 5.98 3.19
C CYS A 256 -19.56 7.17 2.99
N LEU A 257 -20.30 7.22 1.88
CA LEU A 257 -21.31 8.24 1.60
C LEU A 257 -22.37 8.28 2.71
N ALA A 258 -22.93 7.13 3.07
CA ALA A 258 -23.94 7.05 4.12
C ALA A 258 -23.40 7.54 5.47
N GLY A 259 -22.16 7.19 5.81
CA GLY A 259 -21.49 7.69 7.01
C GLY A 259 -21.35 9.21 7.00
N MET A 260 -20.90 9.79 5.89
CA MET A 260 -20.72 11.25 5.75
C MET A 260 -22.05 12.02 5.72
N LEU A 261 -23.12 11.46 5.15
CA LEU A 261 -24.46 12.07 5.18
C LEU A 261 -25.06 12.17 6.58
N LEU A 262 -24.69 11.25 7.47
CA LEU A 262 -25.17 11.21 8.85
C LEU A 262 -24.39 12.16 9.77
N LYS A 263 -23.21 12.60 9.35
CA LYS A 263 -22.40 13.57 10.10
C LYS A 263 -22.92 14.98 9.84
N THR A 264 -23.15 15.72 10.91
CA THR A 264 -23.53 17.13 10.87
C THR A 264 -22.45 18.00 11.53
N LEU A 265 -22.43 19.29 11.19
CA LEU A 265 -21.62 20.29 11.88
C LEU A 265 -22.55 21.19 12.70
N GLU A 266 -22.21 21.50 13.95
CA GLU A 266 -23.07 22.36 14.80
C GLU A 266 -23.33 23.73 14.17
N THR A 267 -22.31 24.29 13.50
CA THR A 267 -22.38 25.60 12.84
C THR A 267 -23.11 25.57 11.50
N ASP A 268 -23.25 24.39 10.88
CA ASP A 268 -23.89 24.21 9.57
C ASP A 268 -24.45 22.78 9.43
N PRO A 269 -25.56 22.45 10.14
CA PRO A 269 -26.06 21.07 10.21
C PRO A 269 -26.51 20.50 8.87
N GLY A 270 -26.91 21.37 7.93
CA GLY A 270 -27.37 20.97 6.58
C GLY A 270 -26.24 20.77 5.58
N ARG A 271 -24.97 20.97 5.96
CA ARG A 271 -23.83 20.79 5.06
C ARG A 271 -23.68 19.34 4.63
N ASP A 272 -23.64 19.12 3.32
CA ASP A 272 -23.37 17.80 2.76
C ASP A 272 -21.87 17.49 2.78
N LEU A 273 -21.43 16.74 3.80
CA LEU A 273 -20.06 16.26 3.93
C LEU A 273 -19.75 15.06 3.01
N SER A 274 -20.76 14.44 2.40
CA SER A 274 -20.59 13.34 1.46
C SER A 274 -20.24 13.81 0.04
N LYS A 275 -20.51 15.10 -0.26
CA LYS A 275 -20.33 15.72 -1.59
C LYS A 275 -18.93 15.50 -2.21
N ASN A 276 -17.90 15.40 -1.38
CA ASN A 276 -16.51 15.30 -1.80
C ASN A 276 -15.98 13.85 -1.78
N ILE A 277 -16.85 12.86 -1.58
CA ILE A 277 -16.50 11.45 -1.67
C ILE A 277 -16.78 10.99 -3.10
N ALA A 278 -15.75 10.55 -3.80
CA ALA A 278 -15.82 10.26 -5.22
C ALA A 278 -15.57 8.77 -5.53
N LEU A 279 -16.26 8.26 -6.55
CA LEU A 279 -16.10 6.89 -7.04
C LEU A 279 -15.14 6.84 -8.24
N GLY A 280 -14.15 5.97 -8.18
CA GLY A 280 -13.24 5.63 -9.28
C GLY A 280 -11.80 5.41 -8.83
N SER A 281 -10.96 4.90 -9.73
CA SER A 281 -9.54 4.67 -9.44
C SER A 281 -8.80 5.98 -9.18
N THR A 282 -8.10 6.06 -8.06
CA THR A 282 -7.21 7.18 -7.72
C THR A 282 -6.06 7.33 -8.70
N LEU A 283 -5.52 6.23 -9.22
CA LEU A 283 -4.33 6.27 -10.07
C LEU A 283 -4.66 6.70 -11.50
N SER A 284 -5.72 6.15 -12.11
CA SER A 284 -6.11 6.49 -13.50
C SER A 284 -7.15 7.62 -13.60
N ALA A 285 -7.91 7.90 -12.55
CA ALA A 285 -9.01 8.84 -12.57
C ALA A 285 -9.08 9.69 -11.28
N ASP A 286 -8.05 10.50 -11.04
CA ASP A 286 -8.01 11.47 -9.95
C ASP A 286 -9.21 12.43 -9.99
N LYS A 287 -10.16 12.24 -9.07
CA LYS A 287 -11.40 13.03 -9.00
C LYS A 287 -11.22 14.38 -8.33
N HIS A 288 -10.06 14.60 -7.70
CA HIS A 288 -9.75 15.79 -6.93
C HIS A 288 -8.50 16.49 -7.50
N ARG A 289 -8.28 16.40 -8.81
CA ARG A 289 -7.06 16.87 -9.50
C ARG A 289 -6.59 18.29 -9.12
N PRO A 290 -7.45 19.32 -9.07
CA PRO A 290 -7.02 20.68 -8.74
C PRO A 290 -6.88 20.92 -7.23
N GLU A 291 -7.41 20.03 -6.39
CA GLU A 291 -7.50 20.24 -4.96
C GLU A 291 -6.16 19.94 -4.26
N LYS A 292 -5.92 20.68 -3.19
CA LYS A 292 -4.82 20.49 -2.25
C LYS A 292 -5.37 20.43 -0.83
N PHE A 293 -4.68 19.72 0.04
CA PHE A 293 -5.20 19.39 1.37
C PHE A 293 -4.17 19.62 2.46
N HIS A 294 -4.67 20.11 3.58
CA HIS A 294 -3.88 20.31 4.79
C HIS A 294 -3.46 18.97 5.39
N TYR A 295 -4.37 18.00 5.38
CA TYR A 295 -4.15 16.66 5.88
C TYR A 295 -4.49 15.62 4.82
N CYS A 296 -3.61 14.66 4.64
CA CYS A 296 -3.75 13.54 3.76
C CYS A 296 -3.57 12.24 4.57
N VAL A 297 -4.41 11.24 4.34
CA VAL A 297 -4.31 9.96 5.05
C VAL A 297 -4.68 8.81 4.13
N SER A 298 -4.00 7.67 4.19
CA SER A 298 -4.33 6.55 3.30
C SER A 298 -3.82 5.22 3.84
N ASN A 299 -4.60 4.17 3.60
CA ASN A 299 -4.14 2.78 3.68
C ASN A 299 -4.40 2.10 2.33
N PRO A 300 -3.53 2.31 1.32
CA PRO A 300 -3.76 1.76 0.00
C PRO A 300 -3.56 0.23 -0.02
N PRO A 301 -4.05 -0.45 -1.07
CA PRO A 301 -3.75 -1.85 -1.35
C PRO A 301 -2.25 -2.18 -1.24
N PHE A 302 -1.86 -3.12 -0.37
CA PHE A 302 -0.45 -3.51 -0.20
C PHE A 302 0.05 -4.36 -1.37
N GLY A 303 1.10 -3.90 -2.07
CA GLY A 303 1.82 -4.71 -3.05
C GLY A 303 0.96 -5.20 -4.22
N LYS A 304 -0.15 -4.51 -4.54
CA LYS A 304 -1.07 -4.92 -5.59
C LYS A 304 -0.63 -4.38 -6.94
N LYS A 305 -0.92 -5.16 -7.99
CA LYS A 305 -0.63 -4.77 -9.37
C LYS A 305 -1.48 -3.57 -9.78
N TRP A 306 -0.90 -2.65 -10.54
CA TRP A 306 -1.57 -1.47 -11.09
C TRP A 306 -1.75 -1.55 -12.62
N GLU A 307 -1.83 -2.77 -13.16
CA GLU A 307 -1.94 -3.04 -14.60
C GLU A 307 -3.15 -2.34 -15.24
N LYS A 308 -4.29 -2.24 -14.52
CA LYS A 308 -5.49 -1.53 -14.99
C LYS A 308 -5.26 -0.02 -15.14
N ASP A 309 -4.42 0.56 -14.30
CA ASP A 309 -4.11 2.00 -14.29
C ASP A 309 -2.88 2.34 -15.15
N GLN A 310 -2.20 1.32 -15.69
CA GLN A 310 -0.85 1.47 -16.23
C GLN A 310 -0.79 2.44 -17.41
N ALA A 311 -1.76 2.38 -18.31
CA ALA A 311 -1.80 3.23 -19.49
C ALA A 311 -1.87 4.72 -19.12
N ASP A 312 -2.75 5.08 -18.18
CA ASP A 312 -2.95 6.47 -17.77
C ASP A 312 -1.79 6.99 -16.93
N VAL A 313 -1.29 6.20 -15.97
CA VAL A 313 -0.12 6.54 -15.15
C VAL A 313 1.14 6.71 -16.02
N THR A 314 1.35 5.82 -17.00
CA THR A 314 2.50 5.91 -17.92
C THR A 314 2.38 7.13 -18.83
N ARG A 315 1.17 7.46 -19.28
CA ARG A 315 0.93 8.67 -20.08
C ARG A 315 1.25 9.92 -19.28
N GLU A 316 0.73 10.02 -18.06
CA GLU A 316 0.99 11.16 -17.16
C GLU A 316 2.50 11.33 -16.87
N HIS A 317 3.20 10.25 -16.52
CA HIS A 317 4.65 10.29 -16.31
C HIS A 317 5.41 10.80 -17.54
N LYS A 318 5.09 10.29 -18.74
CA LYS A 318 5.79 10.67 -19.98
C LYS A 318 5.49 12.09 -20.44
N GLU A 319 4.23 12.53 -20.32
CA GLU A 319 3.77 13.80 -20.88
C GLU A 319 3.91 14.96 -19.90
N GLN A 320 3.83 14.72 -18.59
CA GLN A 320 3.81 15.77 -17.57
C GLN A 320 5.06 15.75 -16.68
N GLY A 321 5.76 14.62 -16.56
CA GLY A 321 6.94 14.52 -15.68
C GLY A 321 6.62 15.02 -14.27
N PHE A 322 7.43 15.94 -13.74
CA PHE A 322 7.26 16.54 -12.42
C PHE A 322 6.09 17.54 -12.29
N GLU A 323 5.50 17.99 -13.40
CA GLU A 323 4.24 18.77 -13.36
C GLU A 323 3.04 17.86 -13.09
N GLY A 324 3.18 16.55 -13.32
CA GLY A 324 2.22 15.52 -12.96
C GLY A 324 2.54 14.86 -11.63
N ARG A 325 1.76 13.84 -11.26
CA ARG A 325 1.92 13.13 -9.97
C ARG A 325 3.11 12.18 -9.97
N PHE A 326 3.47 11.61 -11.12
CA PHE A 326 4.40 10.50 -11.21
C PHE A 326 5.75 10.90 -11.80
N GLY A 327 6.29 12.05 -11.39
CA GLY A 327 7.49 12.65 -11.96
C GLY A 327 8.78 11.83 -11.85
N PRO A 328 9.16 11.31 -10.67
CA PRO A 328 10.48 10.70 -10.47
C PRO A 328 10.75 9.51 -11.39
N LYS A 329 9.99 8.42 -11.24
CA LYS A 329 9.93 7.22 -12.09
C LYS A 329 8.68 6.42 -11.72
N LEU A 330 8.43 5.31 -12.42
CA LEU A 330 7.35 4.38 -12.15
C LEU A 330 7.89 3.08 -11.52
N PRO A 331 7.26 2.55 -10.45
CA PRO A 331 7.63 1.26 -9.87
C PRO A 331 7.27 0.11 -10.82
N ARG A 332 7.62 -1.13 -10.47
CA ARG A 332 7.18 -2.29 -11.26
C ARG A 332 5.66 -2.39 -11.27
N VAL A 333 5.09 -2.86 -12.38
CA VAL A 333 3.62 -3.07 -12.54
C VAL A 333 3.05 -3.99 -11.46
N SER A 334 3.87 -4.88 -10.91
CA SER A 334 3.48 -5.81 -9.85
C SER A 334 3.18 -5.14 -8.51
N ASP A 335 3.66 -3.92 -8.27
CA ASP A 335 3.51 -3.21 -6.99
C ASP A 335 3.25 -1.71 -7.22
N GLY A 336 2.03 -1.27 -6.93
CA GLY A 336 1.59 0.12 -7.06
C GLY A 336 1.74 0.96 -5.80
N SER A 337 2.26 0.43 -4.68
CA SER A 337 2.24 1.11 -3.38
C SER A 337 2.89 2.50 -3.42
N MET A 338 4.00 2.66 -4.15
CA MET A 338 4.68 3.95 -4.26
C MET A 338 3.98 4.98 -5.16
N LEU A 339 3.02 4.56 -6.00
CA LEU A 339 2.20 5.51 -6.77
C LEU A 339 1.24 6.25 -5.85
N PHE A 340 0.73 5.61 -4.80
CA PHE A 340 -0.11 6.28 -3.80
C PHE A 340 0.68 7.26 -2.93
N LEU A 341 1.94 6.96 -2.61
CA LEU A 341 2.86 7.91 -1.97
C LEU A 341 3.02 9.19 -2.80
N LEU A 342 3.33 9.04 -4.09
CA LEU A 342 3.45 10.16 -5.01
C LEU A 342 2.13 10.92 -5.21
N HIS A 343 1.01 10.21 -5.26
CA HIS A 343 -0.31 10.82 -5.31
C HIS A 343 -0.54 11.71 -4.07
N LEU A 344 -0.34 11.20 -2.86
CA LEU A 344 -0.51 12.02 -1.65
C LEU A 344 0.42 13.23 -1.62
N LEU A 345 1.70 13.05 -2.00
CA LEU A 345 2.64 14.16 -2.08
C LEU A 345 2.14 15.27 -3.02
N SER A 346 1.59 14.88 -4.18
CA SER A 346 0.99 15.82 -5.12
C SER A 346 -0.24 16.54 -4.59
N LYS A 347 -0.81 16.11 -3.47
CA LYS A 347 -2.04 16.63 -2.88
C LYS A 347 -1.82 17.49 -1.63
N LEU A 348 -0.60 17.57 -1.13
CA LEU A 348 -0.30 18.43 0.02
C LEU A 348 -0.51 19.90 -0.34
N GLU A 349 -1.13 20.64 0.57
CA GLU A 349 -1.22 22.10 0.52
C GLU A 349 0.16 22.74 0.38
N SER A 350 0.24 23.85 -0.35
CA SER A 350 1.51 24.50 -0.65
C SER A 350 2.15 25.04 0.63
N PRO A 351 3.50 25.06 0.72
CA PRO A 351 4.18 25.70 1.85
C PRO A 351 3.81 27.17 2.03
N ASP A 352 3.51 27.89 0.94
CA ASP A 352 3.04 29.29 0.98
C ASP A 352 1.70 29.46 1.71
N ASN A 353 0.90 28.39 1.80
CA ASN A 353 -0.37 28.33 2.52
C ASN A 353 -0.26 27.58 3.88
N GLY A 354 0.96 27.36 4.37
CA GLY A 354 1.23 26.66 5.64
C GLY A 354 1.48 25.16 5.50
N GLY A 355 1.65 24.67 4.27
CA GLY A 355 2.01 23.29 3.99
C GLY A 355 0.91 22.26 4.25
N GLY A 356 1.19 21.02 3.87
CA GLY A 356 0.33 19.87 4.12
C GLY A 356 1.13 18.71 4.71
N ARG A 357 0.43 17.86 5.47
CA ARG A 357 0.99 16.65 6.07
C ARG A 357 0.23 15.41 5.63
N ALA A 358 0.92 14.29 5.50
CA ALA A 358 0.36 13.02 5.09
C ALA A 358 0.73 11.89 6.06
N ALA A 359 -0.22 11.00 6.37
CA ALA A 359 0.04 9.72 7.03
C ALA A 359 -0.39 8.56 6.11
N ILE A 360 0.53 7.71 5.70
CA ILE A 360 0.23 6.58 4.80
C ILE A 360 0.77 5.27 5.36
N ILE A 361 -0.12 4.26 5.39
CA ILE A 361 0.22 2.93 5.88
C ILE A 361 0.68 2.07 4.71
N LEU A 362 1.85 1.46 4.82
CA LEU A 362 2.43 0.64 3.76
C LEU A 362 3.04 -0.65 4.33
N SER A 363 3.26 -1.63 3.45
CA SER A 363 4.11 -2.79 3.75
C SER A 363 5.59 -2.42 3.75
N GLY A 364 6.48 -3.38 3.96
CA GLY A 364 7.93 -3.16 3.85
C GLY A 364 8.43 -2.87 2.43
N SER A 365 7.68 -3.21 1.37
CA SER A 365 8.16 -3.10 -0.02
C SER A 365 8.72 -1.70 -0.39
N PRO A 366 8.00 -0.58 -0.13
CA PRO A 366 8.50 0.76 -0.39
C PRO A 366 9.83 1.12 0.28
N LEU A 367 10.21 0.44 1.36
CA LEU A 367 11.45 0.74 2.10
C LEU A 367 12.71 0.28 1.37
N PHE A 368 12.66 -0.85 0.65
CA PHE A 368 13.89 -1.50 0.15
C PHE A 368 13.82 -2.07 -1.27
N ASN A 369 12.64 -2.17 -1.88
CA ASN A 369 12.55 -2.74 -3.23
C ASN A 369 13.19 -1.81 -4.28
N GLY A 370 13.72 -2.41 -5.35
CA GLY A 370 14.32 -1.70 -6.48
C GLY A 370 15.76 -1.27 -6.23
N ASN A 371 16.65 -1.61 -7.16
CA ASN A 371 18.05 -1.18 -7.14
C ASN A 371 18.18 0.30 -7.57
N ALA A 372 19.35 0.90 -7.31
CA ALA A 372 19.71 2.22 -7.82
C ALA A 372 19.36 2.39 -9.32
N GLY A 373 18.69 3.49 -9.68
CA GLY A 373 18.19 3.76 -11.03
C GLY A 373 16.85 3.11 -11.37
N GLN A 374 16.34 2.16 -10.57
CA GLN A 374 15.00 1.59 -10.74
C GLN A 374 13.93 2.45 -10.07
N GLY A 375 12.69 2.30 -10.52
CA GLY A 375 11.58 3.16 -10.13
C GLY A 375 11.41 3.33 -8.62
N GLU A 376 11.42 2.23 -7.88
CA GLU A 376 11.23 2.26 -6.43
C GLU A 376 12.36 3.03 -5.71
N SER A 377 13.61 2.84 -6.14
CA SER A 377 14.77 3.58 -5.58
C SER A 377 14.73 5.05 -5.97
N GLU A 378 14.37 5.40 -7.20
CA GLU A 378 14.27 6.81 -7.63
C GLU A 378 13.12 7.55 -6.94
N ILE A 379 12.03 6.85 -6.62
CA ILE A 379 10.95 7.43 -5.81
C ILE A 379 11.44 7.69 -4.38
N ARG A 380 12.13 6.74 -3.74
CA ARG A 380 12.74 7.00 -2.42
C ARG A 380 13.75 8.14 -2.46
N ARG A 381 14.63 8.15 -3.47
CA ARG A 381 15.58 9.25 -3.70
C ARG A 381 14.86 10.58 -3.71
N HIS A 382 13.81 10.70 -4.52
CA HIS A 382 13.03 11.93 -4.59
C HIS A 382 12.41 12.31 -3.25
N LEU A 383 11.76 11.36 -2.55
CA LEU A 383 11.12 11.63 -1.25
C LEU A 383 12.13 12.08 -0.17
N LEU A 384 13.32 11.49 -0.15
CA LEU A 384 14.37 11.80 0.83
C LEU A 384 15.12 13.09 0.47
N GLU A 385 15.50 13.28 -0.80
CA GLU A 385 16.25 14.46 -1.26
C GLU A 385 15.37 15.73 -1.31
N GLN A 386 14.05 15.60 -1.49
CA GLN A 386 13.10 16.70 -1.33
C GLN A 386 12.76 16.99 0.15
N ASP A 387 13.35 16.25 1.10
CA ASP A 387 13.13 16.41 2.53
C ASP A 387 11.65 16.34 2.93
N VAL A 388 10.85 15.48 2.27
CA VAL A 388 9.41 15.36 2.57
C VAL A 388 9.07 14.22 3.52
N VAL A 389 9.94 13.23 3.70
CA VAL A 389 9.73 12.13 4.66
C VAL A 389 10.10 12.61 6.06
N GLU A 390 9.13 12.78 6.94
CA GLU A 390 9.35 13.31 8.29
C GLU A 390 9.61 12.19 9.30
N ALA A 391 8.80 11.14 9.29
CA ALA A 391 8.97 9.99 10.17
C ALA A 391 8.48 8.68 9.52
N ILE A 392 9.03 7.55 9.95
CA ILE A 392 8.56 6.20 9.59
C ILE A 392 8.43 5.37 10.87
N ILE A 393 7.23 4.90 11.15
CA ILE A 393 6.89 4.15 12.37
C ILE A 393 6.64 2.69 11.99
N ALA A 394 7.45 1.76 12.50
CA ALA A 394 7.24 0.33 12.33
C ALA A 394 6.21 -0.19 13.34
N LEU A 395 5.12 -0.78 12.84
CA LEU A 395 4.02 -1.27 13.66
C LEU A 395 4.21 -2.75 14.06
N PRO A 396 3.53 -3.22 15.13
CA PRO A 396 3.48 -4.64 15.47
C PRO A 396 3.00 -5.50 14.30
N THR A 397 3.59 -6.69 14.14
CA THR A 397 3.04 -7.72 13.25
C THR A 397 1.69 -8.23 13.76
N GLU A 398 0.92 -8.93 12.93
CA GLU A 398 -0.41 -9.46 13.32
C GLU A 398 -1.38 -8.37 13.85
N ILE A 399 -1.22 -7.13 13.38
CA ILE A 399 -2.12 -6.01 13.69
C ILE A 399 -3.23 -5.85 12.65
N PHE A 400 -3.07 -6.41 11.45
CA PHE A 400 -4.07 -6.41 10.37
C PHE A 400 -4.85 -7.73 10.29
N PHE A 401 -6.09 -7.66 9.79
CA PHE A 401 -7.03 -8.79 9.79
C PHE A 401 -6.60 -9.98 8.90
N ARG A 402 -5.87 -9.75 7.81
CA ARG A 402 -5.49 -10.82 6.85
C ARG A 402 -4.00 -11.00 6.63
N THR A 403 -3.16 -10.20 7.27
CA THR A 403 -1.71 -10.30 7.08
C THR A 403 -0.96 -10.18 8.40
N GLY A 404 0.06 -11.04 8.56
CA GLY A 404 1.03 -10.98 9.65
C GLY A 404 2.28 -10.19 9.28
N ILE A 405 2.34 -9.55 8.10
CA ILE A 405 3.51 -8.79 7.66
C ILE A 405 3.77 -7.58 8.58
N GLY A 406 5.02 -7.13 8.61
CA GLY A 406 5.35 -5.81 9.15
C GLY A 406 4.73 -4.71 8.29
N THR A 407 4.11 -3.73 8.96
CA THR A 407 3.51 -2.55 8.33
C THR A 407 4.10 -1.29 8.95
N TYR A 408 4.06 -0.20 8.20
CA TYR A 408 4.74 1.03 8.55
C TYR A 408 3.83 2.22 8.29
N ILE A 409 3.79 3.18 9.21
CA ILE A 409 3.17 4.49 8.98
C ILE A 409 4.27 5.43 8.51
N TRP A 410 4.13 5.98 7.31
CA TRP A 410 4.99 7.05 6.81
C TRP A 410 4.31 8.39 7.07
N ILE A 411 5.02 9.28 7.74
CA ILE A 411 4.61 10.67 7.92
C ILE A 411 5.38 11.52 6.91
N LEU A 412 4.64 12.23 6.06
CA LEU A 412 5.19 13.15 5.07
C LEU A 412 4.78 14.58 5.44
N SER A 413 5.67 15.54 5.20
CA SER A 413 5.43 16.97 5.38
C SER A 413 6.24 17.76 4.37
N ASN A 414 5.61 18.72 3.69
CA ASN A 414 6.32 19.65 2.80
C ASN A 414 6.65 21.01 3.47
N ASP A 415 6.30 21.17 4.75
CA ASP A 415 6.66 22.32 5.57
C ASP A 415 7.17 21.85 6.94
N LYS A 416 8.30 21.12 6.92
CA LYS A 416 8.91 20.61 8.15
C LYS A 416 9.35 21.77 9.06
N PRO A 417 9.11 21.68 10.39
CA PRO A 417 9.63 22.67 11.33
C PRO A 417 11.15 22.69 11.31
N ALA A 418 11.75 23.85 11.62
CA ALA A 418 13.19 24.08 11.45
C ALA A 418 14.10 23.02 12.11
N HIS A 419 13.69 22.45 13.24
CA HIS A 419 14.48 21.44 13.96
C HIS A 419 14.46 20.04 13.29
N ARG A 420 13.47 19.78 12.42
CA ARG A 420 13.28 18.53 11.63
C ARG A 420 13.79 18.61 10.19
N LYS A 421 14.15 19.80 9.68
CA LYS A 421 14.67 19.95 8.31
C LYS A 421 15.93 19.12 8.07
N GLY A 422 15.97 18.43 6.94
CA GLY A 422 17.03 17.51 6.51
C GLY A 422 17.09 16.20 7.30
N LYS A 423 16.07 15.91 8.11
CA LYS A 423 16.04 14.75 9.02
C LYS A 423 14.80 13.89 8.82
N VAL A 424 14.97 12.61 9.13
CA VAL A 424 13.96 11.56 9.14
C VAL A 424 14.03 10.86 10.50
N GLN A 425 12.89 10.74 11.18
CA GLN A 425 12.78 9.97 12.41
C GLN A 425 12.30 8.55 12.11
N LEU A 426 13.08 7.53 12.48
CA LEU A 426 12.60 6.15 12.49
C LEU A 426 12.12 5.81 13.89
N ILE A 427 10.94 5.20 14.01
CA ILE A 427 10.36 4.76 15.29
C ILE A 427 10.04 3.27 15.24
N ASN A 428 10.69 2.48 16.08
CA ASN A 428 10.41 1.06 16.23
C ASN A 428 9.33 0.83 17.30
N ALA A 429 8.07 0.69 16.86
CA ALA A 429 6.93 0.40 17.71
C ALA A 429 6.45 -1.07 17.62
N THR A 430 7.28 -2.00 17.11
CA THR A 430 6.85 -3.39 16.87
C THR A 430 6.42 -4.14 18.13
N GLU A 431 6.95 -3.75 19.29
CA GLU A 431 6.63 -4.32 20.61
C GLU A 431 5.59 -3.49 21.40
N MET A 432 5.05 -2.41 20.81
CA MET A 432 4.09 -1.52 21.46
C MET A 432 2.66 -1.97 21.16
N TYR A 433 2.22 -3.06 21.79
CA TYR A 433 0.88 -3.59 21.61
C TYR A 433 0.28 -4.22 22.87
N GLU A 434 -1.04 -4.42 22.82
CA GLU A 434 -1.77 -5.28 23.73
C GLU A 434 -2.22 -6.56 22.99
N PRO A 435 -2.10 -7.75 23.61
CA PRO A 435 -2.61 -8.98 23.02
C PRO A 435 -4.15 -9.00 23.05
N MET A 436 -4.76 -9.47 21.97
CA MET A 436 -6.21 -9.63 21.87
C MET A 436 -6.67 -10.94 22.50
N ARG A 437 -7.74 -10.89 23.30
CA ARG A 437 -8.36 -12.09 23.90
C ARG A 437 -8.93 -13.06 22.87
N LYS A 438 -9.46 -12.54 21.77
CA LYS A 438 -10.01 -13.30 20.65
C LYS A 438 -9.38 -12.75 19.37
N SER A 439 -8.76 -13.63 18.59
CA SER A 439 -8.19 -13.26 17.30
C SER A 439 -9.29 -12.93 16.29
N GLU A 440 -8.98 -12.01 15.40
CA GLU A 440 -9.87 -11.57 14.32
C GLU A 440 -9.15 -11.78 12.99
N GLY A 441 -9.33 -12.96 12.40
CA GLY A 441 -8.48 -13.42 11.31
C GLY A 441 -7.03 -13.59 11.79
N ASN A 442 -6.09 -12.96 11.09
CA ASN A 442 -4.67 -12.86 11.46
C ASN A 442 -4.41 -11.78 12.53
N LYS A 443 -5.37 -10.91 12.84
CA LYS A 443 -5.18 -9.89 13.86
C LYS A 443 -5.18 -10.53 15.26
N ARG A 444 -4.05 -10.42 15.95
CA ARG A 444 -3.86 -10.90 17.33
C ARG A 444 -3.41 -9.80 18.28
N ARG A 445 -2.97 -8.66 17.74
CA ARG A 445 -2.41 -7.54 18.48
C ARG A 445 -3.21 -6.28 18.19
N ARG A 446 -3.29 -5.39 19.17
CA ARG A 446 -3.84 -4.05 18.99
C ARG A 446 -2.91 -2.99 19.58
N VAL A 447 -2.87 -1.80 18.99
CA VAL A 447 -2.28 -0.63 19.67
C VAL A 447 -3.33 -0.12 20.66
N GLY A 448 -3.05 -0.23 21.96
CA GLY A 448 -3.91 0.30 23.01
C GLY A 448 -3.74 1.81 23.17
N GLU A 449 -4.63 2.46 23.92
CA GLU A 449 -4.58 3.91 24.14
C GLU A 449 -3.27 4.39 24.76
N GLN A 450 -2.67 3.58 25.65
CA GLN A 450 -1.36 3.93 26.22
C GLN A 450 -0.26 3.83 25.17
N GLN A 451 -0.24 2.76 24.36
CA GLN A 451 0.75 2.61 23.29
C GLN A 451 0.59 3.70 22.24
N THR A 452 -0.63 4.11 21.89
CA THR A 452 -0.88 5.26 21.01
C THR A 452 -0.24 6.53 21.56
N ARG A 453 -0.50 6.87 22.82
CA ARG A 453 0.11 8.04 23.47
C ARG A 453 1.64 7.97 23.48
N ASP A 454 2.19 6.81 23.82
CA ASP A 454 3.64 6.63 23.90
C ASP A 454 4.31 6.77 22.51
N ILE A 455 3.68 6.24 21.44
CA ILE A 455 4.19 6.36 20.07
C ILE A 455 4.10 7.82 19.58
N VAL A 456 2.98 8.50 19.83
CA VAL A 456 2.79 9.91 19.45
C VAL A 456 3.79 10.80 20.19
N GLN A 457 3.95 10.61 21.50
CA GLN A 457 4.91 11.34 22.30
C GLN A 457 6.35 11.11 21.80
N MET A 458 6.72 9.86 21.51
CA MET A 458 8.06 9.56 20.98
C MET A 458 8.32 10.25 19.63
N CYS A 459 7.28 10.36 18.79
CA CYS A 459 7.35 11.17 17.58
C CYS A 459 7.56 12.65 17.94
N ALA A 460 6.69 13.23 18.76
CA ALA A 460 6.74 14.65 19.12
C ALA A 460 8.05 15.08 19.79
N ASP A 461 8.58 14.26 20.72
CA ASP A 461 9.83 14.54 21.47
C ASP A 461 11.02 14.69 20.54
N PHE A 462 11.04 13.93 19.43
CA PHE A 462 12.11 13.96 18.44
C PHE A 462 13.50 13.79 19.08
N GLU A 463 13.63 12.78 19.95
CA GLU A 463 14.86 12.43 20.66
C GLU A 463 15.43 11.09 20.20
N VAL A 464 16.76 10.97 20.20
CA VAL A 464 17.44 9.69 19.90
C VAL A 464 17.35 8.77 21.12
N THR A 465 16.70 7.63 20.93
CA THR A 465 16.53 6.57 21.92
C THR A 465 16.80 5.19 21.29
N LYS A 466 16.61 4.10 22.04
CA LYS A 466 16.69 2.74 21.46
C LYS A 466 15.56 2.48 20.45
N GLN A 467 14.41 3.11 20.63
CA GLN A 467 13.23 2.95 19.79
C GLN A 467 13.08 4.08 18.77
N SER A 468 13.82 5.18 18.91
CA SER A 468 13.75 6.32 17.99
C SER A 468 15.12 6.75 17.51
N LEU A 469 15.32 6.76 16.20
CA LEU A 469 16.57 7.19 15.57
C LEU A 469 16.30 8.39 14.67
N ILE A 470 17.23 9.34 14.64
CA ILE A 470 17.14 10.55 13.82
C ILE A 470 18.28 10.49 12.82
N LEU A 471 17.93 10.36 11.55
CA LEU A 471 18.86 10.14 10.44
C LEU A 471 18.66 11.24 9.40
N SER A 472 19.62 11.37 8.50
CA SER A 472 19.62 12.26 7.35
C SER A 472 19.42 11.45 6.07
N ALA A 473 19.09 12.11 4.95
CA ALA A 473 18.94 11.42 3.66
C ALA A 473 20.18 10.57 3.28
N PRO A 474 21.43 11.06 3.41
CA PRO A 474 22.62 10.26 3.09
C PRO A 474 22.78 8.97 3.91
N ASP A 475 22.24 8.90 5.14
CA ASP A 475 22.31 7.67 5.95
C ASP A 475 21.59 6.49 5.29
N PHE A 476 20.60 6.77 4.43
CA PHE A 476 19.87 5.77 3.64
C PHE A 476 20.45 5.55 2.25
N GLY A 477 21.41 6.39 1.86
CA GLY A 477 21.92 6.46 0.50
C GLY A 477 23.12 5.57 0.26
N TYR A 478 23.27 5.14 -0.98
CA TYR A 478 24.48 4.49 -1.46
C TYR A 478 24.74 4.83 -2.93
N ARG A 479 25.99 4.74 -3.36
CA ARG A 479 26.41 4.80 -4.75
C ARG A 479 26.67 3.38 -5.23
N ARG A 480 25.80 2.87 -6.10
CA ARG A 480 25.98 1.56 -6.73
C ARG A 480 27.00 1.68 -7.85
N ILE A 481 28.13 1.02 -7.73
CA ILE A 481 29.16 0.96 -8.77
C ILE A 481 29.12 -0.39 -9.48
N LYS A 482 29.59 -0.41 -10.73
CA LYS A 482 29.76 -1.63 -11.51
C LYS A 482 31.24 -1.96 -11.53
N VAL A 483 31.59 -3.11 -10.96
CA VAL A 483 32.95 -3.60 -10.82
C VAL A 483 33.20 -4.62 -11.92
N LEU A 484 34.23 -4.38 -12.72
CA LEU A 484 34.64 -5.22 -13.83
C LEU A 484 35.92 -5.95 -13.49
N ARG A 485 36.10 -7.13 -14.08
CA ARG A 485 37.35 -7.88 -14.04
C ARG A 485 37.80 -8.21 -15.46
N PRO A 486 39.12 -8.23 -15.73
CA PRO A 486 39.65 -8.56 -17.04
C PRO A 486 39.25 -9.96 -17.52
N LEU A 487 38.92 -10.09 -18.80
CA LEU A 487 38.74 -11.37 -19.45
C LEU A 487 40.09 -12.09 -19.59
N ARG A 488 40.20 -13.24 -18.92
CA ARG A 488 41.37 -14.15 -19.01
C ARG A 488 40.90 -15.52 -19.50
N LYS A 489 40.56 -15.59 -20.78
CA LYS A 489 40.10 -16.82 -21.43
C LYS A 489 40.95 -17.17 -22.64
N LYS A 490 41.24 -18.45 -22.81
CA LYS A 490 41.72 -19.04 -24.07
C LYS A 490 40.62 -19.83 -24.74
N ILE A 491 40.82 -20.17 -26.00
CA ILE A 491 39.94 -21.05 -26.76
C ILE A 491 40.49 -22.46 -26.67
N VAL A 492 39.68 -23.39 -26.17
CA VAL A 492 39.99 -24.83 -26.17
C VAL A 492 38.88 -25.55 -26.91
N ILE A 493 39.22 -26.17 -28.04
CA ILE A 493 38.25 -26.98 -28.78
C ILE A 493 38.09 -28.33 -28.07
N SER A 494 36.93 -28.57 -27.47
CA SER A 494 36.65 -29.74 -26.64
C SER A 494 35.30 -30.38 -26.96
N ALA A 495 35.11 -31.63 -26.53
CA ALA A 495 33.83 -32.33 -26.68
C ALA A 495 32.73 -31.68 -25.81
N GLU A 496 33.12 -31.18 -24.64
CA GLU A 496 32.26 -30.40 -23.75
C GLU A 496 31.84 -29.10 -24.42
N GLY A 497 32.77 -28.39 -25.08
CA GLY A 497 32.48 -27.16 -25.80
C GLY A 497 31.54 -27.37 -26.98
N LEU A 498 31.71 -28.47 -27.74
CA LEU A 498 30.76 -28.84 -28.79
C LEU A 498 29.35 -29.13 -28.25
N THR A 499 29.29 -29.77 -27.08
CA THR A 499 28.02 -30.02 -26.39
C THR A 499 27.39 -28.69 -25.97
N ALA A 500 28.14 -27.81 -25.32
CA ALA A 500 27.68 -26.49 -24.88
C ALA A 500 27.24 -25.59 -26.05
N LEU A 501 27.88 -25.73 -27.22
CA LEU A 501 27.50 -24.99 -28.43
C LEU A 501 26.09 -25.34 -28.90
N ALA A 502 25.61 -26.56 -28.63
CA ALA A 502 24.26 -26.99 -29.01
C ALA A 502 23.17 -26.14 -28.34
N ASP A 503 23.44 -25.62 -27.13
CA ASP A 503 22.52 -24.81 -26.34
C ASP A 503 22.51 -23.32 -26.71
N GLU A 504 23.39 -22.91 -27.63
CA GLU A 504 23.49 -21.51 -28.06
C GLU A 504 22.42 -21.16 -29.11
N LYS A 505 21.60 -20.14 -28.82
CA LYS A 505 20.55 -19.66 -29.74
C LYS A 505 21.07 -19.27 -31.13
N ALA A 506 22.30 -18.77 -31.22
CA ALA A 506 22.91 -18.41 -32.51
C ALA A 506 23.29 -19.64 -33.35
N TRP A 507 23.55 -20.77 -32.69
CA TRP A 507 23.81 -22.08 -33.28
C TRP A 507 22.51 -22.76 -33.70
N GLU A 508 21.47 -22.75 -32.85
CA GLU A 508 20.14 -23.32 -33.13
C GLU A 508 19.52 -22.78 -34.42
N LYS A 509 19.68 -21.48 -34.70
CA LYS A 509 19.16 -20.81 -35.91
C LYS A 509 19.80 -21.30 -37.22
N ARG A 510 20.82 -22.15 -37.17
CA ARG A 510 21.52 -22.67 -38.36
C ARG A 510 20.85 -23.95 -38.86
N THR A 511 20.87 -24.14 -40.17
CA THR A 511 20.38 -25.38 -40.78
C THR A 511 21.22 -26.57 -40.30
N GLU A 512 20.62 -27.75 -40.28
CA GLU A 512 21.29 -28.99 -39.87
C GLU A 512 22.59 -29.24 -40.64
N ALA A 513 22.56 -29.05 -41.97
CA ALA A 513 23.76 -29.17 -42.82
C ALA A 513 24.90 -28.23 -42.40
N LYS A 514 24.58 -26.98 -42.01
CA LYS A 514 25.58 -26.00 -41.56
C LYS A 514 26.15 -26.37 -40.19
N ARG A 515 25.29 -26.81 -39.27
CA ARG A 515 25.72 -27.27 -37.94
C ARG A 515 26.65 -28.47 -38.08
N ALA A 516 26.27 -29.46 -38.90
CA ALA A 516 27.11 -30.63 -39.18
C ALA A 516 28.48 -30.24 -39.77
N GLY A 517 28.51 -29.31 -40.74
CA GLY A 517 29.76 -28.81 -41.32
C GLY A 517 30.68 -28.14 -40.29
N TRP A 518 30.12 -27.27 -39.44
CA TRP A 518 30.88 -26.64 -38.36
C TRP A 518 31.33 -27.64 -37.29
N THR A 519 30.49 -28.59 -36.90
CA THR A 519 30.85 -29.65 -35.95
C THR A 519 32.01 -30.47 -36.46
N ALA A 520 31.95 -30.97 -37.70
CA ALA A 520 33.05 -31.72 -38.30
C ALA A 520 34.36 -30.91 -38.37
N LEU A 521 34.25 -29.60 -38.64
CA LEU A 521 35.41 -28.71 -38.65
C LEU A 521 36.02 -28.55 -37.25
N PHE A 522 35.22 -28.35 -36.20
CA PHE A 522 35.72 -28.30 -34.83
C PHE A 522 36.28 -29.65 -34.36
N GLU A 523 35.64 -30.77 -34.70
CA GLU A 523 36.15 -32.12 -34.41
C GLU A 523 37.56 -32.35 -35.00
N SER A 524 37.84 -31.82 -36.19
CA SER A 524 39.18 -31.89 -36.79
C SER A 524 40.25 -31.06 -36.07
N HIS A 525 39.84 -30.17 -35.17
CA HIS A 525 40.72 -29.34 -34.34
C HIS A 525 40.58 -29.68 -32.84
N MET A 526 40.04 -30.86 -32.51
CA MET A 526 39.84 -31.29 -31.13
C MET A 526 41.15 -31.25 -30.32
N GLY A 527 41.09 -30.64 -29.14
CA GLY A 527 42.24 -30.42 -28.26
C GLY A 527 43.12 -29.22 -28.62
N ALA A 528 42.78 -28.45 -29.66
CA ALA A 528 43.52 -27.23 -30.00
C ALA A 528 43.31 -26.15 -28.92
N GLU A 529 44.41 -25.56 -28.46
CA GLU A 529 44.44 -24.43 -27.54
C GLU A 529 44.98 -23.19 -28.24
N GLU A 530 44.19 -22.12 -28.25
CA GLU A 530 44.49 -20.91 -29.03
C GLU A 530 44.09 -19.65 -28.26
N GLY A 531 44.68 -18.51 -28.61
CA GLY A 531 44.33 -17.23 -27.99
C GLY A 531 42.88 -16.80 -28.26
N TRP A 532 42.28 -15.99 -27.38
CA TRP A 532 40.87 -15.56 -27.46
C TRP A 532 40.43 -15.04 -28.84
N HIS A 533 41.29 -14.27 -29.51
CA HIS A 533 40.99 -13.67 -30.80
C HIS A 533 41.07 -14.65 -31.98
N TRP A 534 41.68 -15.82 -31.79
CA TRP A 534 41.84 -16.84 -32.82
C TRP A 534 40.50 -17.28 -33.39
N MET A 535 39.48 -17.47 -32.54
CA MET A 535 38.16 -17.97 -32.96
C MET A 535 37.52 -17.11 -34.06
N GLU A 536 37.69 -15.78 -34.01
CA GLU A 536 37.15 -14.90 -35.04
C GLU A 536 37.89 -15.08 -36.38
N VAL A 537 39.21 -15.21 -36.34
CA VAL A 537 40.05 -15.41 -37.53
C VAL A 537 39.77 -16.79 -38.13
N PHE A 538 39.71 -17.82 -37.28
CA PHE A 538 39.37 -19.18 -37.64
C PHE A 538 38.02 -19.25 -38.35
N ALA A 539 36.96 -18.75 -37.73
CA ALA A 539 35.62 -18.80 -38.30
C ALA A 539 35.53 -18.03 -39.63
N LYS A 540 36.13 -16.85 -39.72
CA LYS A 540 36.12 -16.06 -40.97
C LYS A 540 36.90 -16.72 -42.09
N ASN A 541 38.00 -17.40 -41.78
CA ASN A 541 38.80 -18.11 -42.79
C ASN A 541 38.14 -19.42 -43.22
N ALA A 542 37.49 -20.14 -42.30
CA ALA A 542 36.73 -21.35 -42.60
C ALA A 542 35.63 -21.08 -43.65
N VAL A 543 34.82 -20.03 -43.45
CA VAL A 543 33.75 -19.64 -44.38
C VAL A 543 34.26 -19.18 -45.74
N LYS A 544 35.48 -18.61 -45.80
CA LYS A 544 36.11 -18.24 -47.08
C LYS A 544 36.56 -19.47 -47.87
N ARG A 545 36.95 -20.55 -47.18
CA ARG A 545 37.41 -21.80 -47.79
C ARG A 545 36.24 -22.71 -48.15
N ASP A 546 35.18 -22.67 -47.35
CA ASP A 546 33.97 -23.45 -47.53
C ASP A 546 32.74 -22.55 -47.33
N ALA A 547 32.09 -22.20 -48.43
CA ALA A 547 30.90 -21.35 -48.42
C ALA A 547 29.66 -22.06 -47.83
N ASP A 548 29.66 -23.39 -47.78
CA ASP A 548 28.51 -24.18 -47.30
C ASP A 548 28.33 -24.06 -45.79
N LEU A 549 29.38 -23.69 -45.05
CA LEU A 549 29.34 -23.32 -43.63
C LEU A 549 28.48 -22.06 -43.36
N GLY A 550 28.22 -21.25 -44.38
CA GLY A 550 27.44 -20.02 -44.29
C GLY A 550 28.16 -18.90 -43.53
N LYS A 551 27.50 -17.73 -43.37
CA LYS A 551 28.14 -16.53 -42.80
C LYS A 551 28.52 -16.72 -41.31
N ALA A 552 29.79 -16.49 -40.99
CA ALA A 552 30.30 -16.29 -39.63
C ALA A 552 30.06 -14.84 -39.15
N ASP A 553 28.84 -14.54 -38.73
CA ASP A 553 28.51 -13.25 -38.12
C ASP A 553 28.93 -13.18 -36.64
N ALA A 554 28.84 -11.98 -36.06
CA ALA A 554 29.26 -11.70 -34.70
C ALA A 554 28.52 -12.54 -33.65
N GLY A 555 27.25 -12.87 -33.89
CA GLY A 555 26.47 -13.71 -32.98
C GLY A 555 26.99 -15.14 -32.96
N LEU A 556 27.31 -15.70 -34.12
CA LEU A 556 27.89 -17.05 -34.22
C LEU A 556 29.30 -17.11 -33.62
N ILE A 557 30.14 -16.10 -33.87
CA ILE A 557 31.49 -16.03 -33.28
C ILE A 557 31.42 -15.89 -31.75
N LYS A 558 30.46 -15.11 -31.22
CA LYS A 558 30.23 -15.01 -29.77
C LYS A 558 29.81 -16.36 -29.18
N ALA A 559 28.92 -17.10 -29.86
CA ALA A 559 28.52 -18.44 -29.44
C ALA A 559 29.72 -19.41 -29.41
N PHE A 560 30.58 -19.39 -30.43
CA PHE A 560 31.80 -20.21 -30.42
C PHE A 560 32.74 -19.86 -29.26
N ARG A 561 32.99 -18.56 -29.05
CA ARG A 561 33.83 -18.09 -27.93
C ARG A 561 33.26 -18.47 -26.57
N LYS A 562 31.93 -18.45 -26.41
CA LYS A 562 31.26 -18.86 -25.17
C LYS A 562 31.35 -20.37 -24.96
N ALA A 563 31.17 -21.17 -26.01
CA ALA A 563 31.20 -22.62 -25.94
C ALA A 563 32.61 -23.18 -25.71
N PHE A 564 33.62 -22.61 -26.36
CA PHE A 564 35.01 -23.07 -26.30
C PHE A 564 35.92 -22.21 -25.41
N GLY A 565 35.38 -21.17 -24.77
CA GLY A 565 36.13 -20.27 -23.91
C GLY A 565 36.40 -20.90 -22.55
N VAL A 566 37.67 -21.13 -22.24
CA VAL A 566 38.11 -21.66 -20.94
C VAL A 566 38.83 -20.57 -20.16
N HIS A 567 38.39 -20.34 -18.93
CA HIS A 567 39.02 -19.38 -18.02
C HIS A 567 40.36 -19.91 -17.52
N ASP A 568 41.37 -19.06 -17.55
CA ASP A 568 42.74 -19.35 -17.14
C ASP A 568 43.33 -18.10 -16.45
N PRO A 569 43.35 -18.06 -15.11
CA PRO A 569 43.78 -16.88 -14.34
C PRO A 569 45.22 -16.42 -14.64
N ASP A 570 46.07 -17.31 -15.14
CA ASP A 570 47.48 -17.04 -15.39
C ASP A 570 47.73 -16.35 -16.75
N LEU A 571 46.70 -16.24 -17.61
CA LEU A 571 46.79 -15.55 -18.90
C LEU A 571 46.75 -14.03 -18.75
N ASP A 572 47.49 -13.32 -19.61
CA ASP A 572 47.35 -11.87 -19.74
C ASP A 572 45.91 -11.46 -20.11
N PRO A 573 45.43 -10.30 -19.62
CA PRO A 573 44.14 -9.74 -20.01
C PRO A 573 43.97 -9.66 -21.53
N VAL A 574 42.83 -10.15 -22.01
CA VAL A 574 42.47 -10.01 -23.41
C VAL A 574 42.16 -8.54 -23.71
N THR A 575 42.82 -7.95 -24.70
CA THR A 575 42.56 -6.59 -25.15
C THR A 575 41.77 -6.54 -26.45
N ASP A 576 41.02 -5.48 -26.69
CA ASP A 576 40.40 -5.21 -27.98
C ASP A 576 41.41 -4.69 -29.02
N LYS A 577 40.92 -4.33 -30.22
CA LYS A 577 41.76 -3.79 -31.30
C LYS A 577 42.39 -2.42 -30.99
N ARG A 578 41.91 -1.73 -29.96
CA ARG A 578 42.42 -0.44 -29.49
C ARG A 578 43.38 -0.61 -28.31
N GLY A 579 43.64 -1.85 -27.87
CA GLY A 579 44.49 -2.16 -26.73
C GLY A 579 43.78 -1.98 -25.38
N GLN A 580 42.45 -1.80 -25.36
CA GLN A 580 41.68 -1.69 -24.12
C GLN A 580 41.32 -3.08 -23.61
N VAL A 581 41.43 -3.30 -22.29
CA VAL A 581 41.07 -4.58 -21.66
C VAL A 581 39.58 -4.86 -21.87
N ILE A 582 39.27 -6.09 -22.30
CA ILE A 582 37.90 -6.57 -22.43
C ILE A 582 37.45 -7.10 -21.07
N PRO A 583 36.30 -6.66 -20.53
CA PRO A 583 35.79 -7.21 -19.28
C PRO A 583 35.27 -8.63 -19.45
N ASP A 584 35.37 -9.46 -18.41
CA ASP A 584 34.65 -10.72 -18.32
C ASP A 584 33.22 -10.48 -17.84
N ASP A 585 32.25 -10.66 -18.73
CA ASP A 585 30.83 -10.54 -18.39
C ASP A 585 30.44 -11.51 -17.26
N ASP A 586 31.13 -12.66 -17.13
CA ASP A 586 30.83 -13.68 -16.11
C ASP A 586 31.38 -13.30 -14.71
N LEU A 587 32.30 -12.33 -14.63
CA LEU A 587 32.92 -11.86 -13.39
C LEU A 587 32.57 -10.41 -13.06
N THR A 588 31.60 -9.82 -13.77
CA THR A 588 31.08 -8.48 -13.49
C THR A 588 30.25 -8.50 -12.21
N ASP A 589 30.55 -7.61 -11.28
CA ASP A 589 29.86 -7.47 -10.01
C ASP A 589 29.37 -6.03 -9.78
N TYR A 590 28.57 -5.82 -8.73
CA TYR A 590 28.08 -4.52 -8.33
C TYR A 590 28.20 -4.33 -6.83
N GLU A 591 28.85 -3.23 -6.44
CA GLU A 591 29.03 -2.85 -5.04
C GLU A 591 28.16 -1.65 -4.70
N ASN A 592 27.61 -1.63 -3.48
CA ASN A 592 26.84 -0.50 -2.97
C ASN A 592 27.70 0.27 -1.95
N VAL A 593 28.32 1.37 -2.38
CA VAL A 593 29.18 2.19 -1.52
C VAL A 593 28.31 3.16 -0.70
N PRO A 594 28.29 3.11 0.65
CA PRO A 594 27.48 4.02 1.45
C PRO A 594 27.81 5.49 1.18
N LEU A 595 26.81 6.38 1.24
CA LEU A 595 27.08 7.82 1.16
C LEU A 595 27.64 8.36 2.49
N ALA A 596 28.54 9.32 2.41
CA ALA A 596 28.96 10.15 3.52
C ALA A 596 27.90 11.21 3.85
N ALA A 597 28.03 11.88 5.00
CA ALA A 597 27.08 12.88 5.47
C ALA A 597 26.88 14.08 4.51
N ASP A 598 27.85 14.35 3.63
CA ASP A 598 27.75 15.37 2.58
C ASP A 598 27.09 14.86 1.28
N GLY A 599 26.65 13.60 1.25
CA GLY A 599 26.00 12.96 0.10
C GLY A 599 26.97 12.41 -0.96
N THR A 600 28.28 12.44 -0.72
CA THR A 600 29.30 11.88 -1.61
C THR A 600 29.66 10.44 -1.25
N ALA A 601 30.33 9.71 -2.15
CA ALA A 601 30.87 8.37 -1.86
C ALA A 601 32.27 8.24 -2.46
N ASP A 602 33.25 7.81 -1.64
CA ASP A 602 34.60 7.51 -2.13
C ASP A 602 34.66 6.08 -2.68
N ILE A 603 34.24 5.96 -3.95
CA ILE A 603 34.12 4.67 -4.63
C ILE A 603 35.47 3.98 -4.84
N TYR A 604 36.56 4.75 -5.00
CA TYR A 604 37.88 4.18 -5.23
C TYR A 604 38.52 3.70 -3.93
N ALA A 605 38.36 4.44 -2.82
CA ALA A 605 38.76 3.97 -1.50
C ALA A 605 37.99 2.70 -1.10
N TYR A 606 36.68 2.63 -1.38
CA TYR A 606 35.89 1.42 -1.13
C TYR A 606 36.39 0.23 -1.96
N LEU A 607 36.65 0.44 -3.26
CA LEU A 607 37.21 -0.62 -4.11
C LEU A 607 38.53 -1.15 -3.54
N GLU A 608 39.45 -0.26 -3.16
CA GLU A 608 40.75 -0.63 -2.60
C GLU A 608 40.60 -1.40 -1.28
N ALA A 609 39.70 -0.97 -0.39
CA ALA A 609 39.53 -1.57 0.94
C ALA A 609 38.75 -2.90 0.92
N GLU A 610 37.66 -2.98 0.16
CA GLU A 610 36.69 -4.09 0.28
C GLU A 610 36.76 -5.07 -0.90
N VAL A 611 37.18 -4.62 -2.10
CA VAL A 611 37.13 -5.44 -3.32
C VAL A 611 38.51 -5.98 -3.68
N THR A 612 39.52 -5.11 -3.81
CA THR A 612 40.85 -5.52 -4.28
C THR A 612 41.58 -6.57 -3.42
N PRO A 613 41.34 -6.70 -2.09
CA PRO A 613 41.92 -7.80 -1.30
C PRO A 613 41.44 -9.18 -1.75
N HIS A 614 40.26 -9.25 -2.36
CA HIS A 614 39.66 -10.50 -2.85
C HIS A 614 39.76 -10.61 -4.39
N ALA A 615 39.83 -9.50 -5.11
CA ALA A 615 39.94 -9.43 -6.56
C ALA A 615 40.93 -8.32 -7.01
N HIS A 616 42.22 -8.65 -7.00
CA HIS A 616 43.32 -7.69 -7.20
C HIS A 616 43.29 -6.91 -8.54
N ASP A 617 42.70 -7.46 -9.60
CA ASP A 617 42.62 -6.84 -10.93
C ASP A 617 41.24 -6.24 -11.24
N ALA A 618 40.37 -6.12 -10.23
CA ALA A 618 39.08 -5.48 -10.37
C ALA A 618 39.21 -3.96 -10.56
N TYR A 619 38.33 -3.38 -11.38
CA TYR A 619 38.28 -1.94 -11.64
C TYR A 619 36.84 -1.46 -11.86
N ILE A 620 36.60 -0.17 -11.67
CA ILE A 620 35.27 0.43 -11.80
C ILE A 620 34.96 0.73 -13.27
N ASP A 621 33.74 0.40 -13.71
CA ASP A 621 33.21 0.82 -15.00
C ASP A 621 32.84 2.32 -14.96
N GLU A 622 33.75 3.18 -15.43
CA GLU A 622 33.53 4.63 -15.46
C GLU A 622 32.43 5.08 -16.45
N THR A 623 31.90 4.17 -17.27
CA THR A 623 30.76 4.46 -18.16
C THR A 623 29.41 4.24 -17.47
N TYR A 624 29.38 3.50 -16.36
CA TYR A 624 28.21 3.32 -15.53
C TYR A 624 28.02 4.56 -14.65
N ARG A 625 27.17 5.49 -15.08
CA ARG A 625 26.99 6.80 -14.46
C ARG A 625 25.53 7.11 -14.13
N ASP A 626 25.32 7.91 -13.10
CA ASP A 626 24.01 8.41 -12.72
C ASP A 626 23.50 9.45 -13.73
N GLU A 627 22.25 9.34 -14.16
CA GLU A 627 21.66 10.28 -15.14
C GLU A 627 21.34 11.65 -14.53
N THR A 628 21.22 11.75 -13.20
CA THR A 628 20.81 12.98 -12.50
C THR A 628 22.02 13.83 -12.11
N ASP A 629 23.09 13.21 -11.58
CA ASP A 629 24.30 13.96 -11.17
C ASP A 629 25.54 13.74 -12.07
N GLY A 630 25.52 12.76 -12.98
CA GLY A 630 26.62 12.48 -13.91
C GLY A 630 27.85 11.80 -13.29
N GLU A 631 27.83 11.50 -11.99
CA GLU A 631 28.93 10.84 -11.30
C GLU A 631 29.01 9.34 -11.63
N ILE A 632 30.16 8.73 -11.33
CA ILE A 632 30.37 7.28 -11.53
C ILE A 632 29.56 6.50 -10.50
N GLY A 633 28.84 5.49 -10.97
CA GLY A 633 27.87 4.74 -10.22
C GLY A 633 26.52 5.45 -10.15
N ILE A 634 25.45 4.68 -9.92
CA ILE A 634 24.10 5.20 -9.81
C ILE A 634 23.76 5.38 -8.32
N LYS A 635 23.23 6.55 -7.95
CA LYS A 635 22.80 6.82 -6.58
C LYS A 635 21.50 6.05 -6.30
N GLY A 636 21.47 5.34 -5.19
CA GLY A 636 20.32 4.58 -4.73
C GLY A 636 20.02 4.89 -3.26
N TYR A 637 18.81 4.58 -2.84
CA TYR A 637 18.38 4.74 -1.46
C TYR A 637 17.66 3.47 -1.00
N GLU A 638 17.94 3.04 0.23
CA GLU A 638 17.31 1.90 0.89
C GLU A 638 17.14 2.19 2.39
N ILE A 639 15.94 1.97 2.90
CA ILE A 639 15.60 2.14 4.31
C ILE A 639 15.51 0.74 4.94
N ASN A 640 16.66 0.14 5.23
CA ASN A 640 16.69 -1.16 5.90
C ASN A 640 16.37 -0.99 7.39
N PHE A 641 15.09 -0.93 7.72
CA PHE A 641 14.60 -0.64 9.07
C PHE A 641 15.22 -1.58 10.13
N ASN A 642 15.31 -2.88 9.82
CA ASN A 642 15.88 -3.87 10.74
C ASN A 642 17.36 -3.61 11.04
N ARG A 643 18.15 -3.16 10.05
CA ARG A 643 19.58 -2.84 10.25
C ARG A 643 19.79 -1.73 11.27
N TYR A 644 18.90 -0.74 11.31
CA TYR A 644 19.04 0.40 12.22
C TYR A 644 18.74 0.06 13.68
N PHE A 645 17.81 -0.87 13.92
CA PHE A 645 17.41 -1.29 15.27
C PHE A 645 18.00 -2.64 15.68
N TYR A 646 18.93 -3.18 14.90
CA TYR A 646 19.60 -4.45 15.23
C TYR A 646 20.53 -4.25 16.43
N GLU A 647 20.17 -4.84 17.57
CA GLU A 647 21.10 -5.02 18.68
C GLU A 647 21.82 -6.37 18.50
N TYR A 648 23.16 -6.34 18.41
CA TYR A 648 23.95 -7.57 18.38
C TYR A 648 23.76 -8.32 19.70
N VAL A 649 23.14 -9.49 19.63
CA VAL A 649 23.06 -10.43 20.74
C VAL A 649 24.25 -11.38 20.58
N PRO A 650 25.30 -11.27 21.44
CA PRO A 650 26.39 -12.23 21.40
C PRO A 650 25.82 -13.64 21.61
N PRO A 651 26.36 -14.66 20.92
CA PRO A 651 25.99 -16.03 21.21
C PRO A 651 26.21 -16.30 22.70
N ARG A 652 25.26 -17.02 23.32
CA ARG A 652 25.37 -17.41 24.73
C ARG A 652 26.68 -18.14 24.96
N ASP A 653 27.25 -17.96 26.15
CA ASP A 653 28.48 -18.66 26.51
C ASP A 653 28.27 -20.18 26.47
N LEU A 654 29.23 -20.90 25.88
CA LEU A 654 29.14 -22.35 25.72
C LEU A 654 29.06 -23.07 27.07
N ASP A 655 29.71 -22.53 28.11
CA ASP A 655 29.70 -23.11 29.45
C ASP A 655 28.31 -22.98 30.11
N GLU A 656 27.57 -21.91 29.82
CA GLU A 656 26.18 -21.74 30.28
C GLU A 656 25.22 -22.70 29.59
N ILE A 657 25.39 -22.92 28.27
CA ILE A 657 24.60 -23.87 27.50
C ILE A 657 24.83 -25.29 28.03
N ASP A 658 26.08 -25.67 28.29
CA ASP A 658 26.45 -26.98 28.83
C ASP A 658 25.91 -27.20 30.26
N ALA A 659 25.91 -26.16 31.09
CA ALA A 659 25.34 -26.22 32.44
C ALA A 659 23.82 -26.44 32.43
N GLU A 660 23.10 -25.75 31.54
CA GLU A 660 21.66 -25.92 31.36
C GLU A 660 21.30 -27.29 30.78
N LEU A 661 22.05 -27.76 29.77
CA LEU A 661 21.87 -29.10 29.21
C LEU A 661 22.02 -30.17 30.29
N LYS A 662 23.04 -30.06 31.13
CA LYS A 662 23.22 -30.98 32.28
C LYS A 662 22.08 -30.89 33.29
N ALA A 663 21.53 -29.70 33.53
CA ALA A 663 20.39 -29.53 34.43
C ALA A 663 19.12 -30.19 33.86
N VAL A 664 18.85 -29.99 32.57
CA VAL A 664 17.72 -30.63 31.87
C VAL A 664 17.90 -32.14 31.77
N GLU A 665 19.12 -32.63 31.49
CA GLU A 665 19.43 -34.06 31.51
C GLU A 665 19.21 -34.67 32.90
N ALA A 666 19.57 -33.95 33.97
CA ALA A 666 19.32 -34.39 35.35
C ALA A 666 17.82 -34.43 35.68
N GLU A 667 17.04 -33.44 35.23
CA GLU A 667 15.57 -33.47 35.36
C GLU A 667 14.94 -34.63 34.59
N ILE A 668 15.35 -34.85 33.34
CA ILE A 668 14.87 -35.97 32.52
C ILE A 668 15.22 -37.31 33.17
N ALA A 669 16.44 -37.45 33.69
CA ALA A 669 16.86 -38.66 34.39
C ALA A 669 16.06 -38.90 35.68
N ALA A 670 15.73 -37.84 36.43
CA ALA A 670 14.88 -37.92 37.61
C ALA A 670 13.45 -38.36 37.27
N VAL A 671 12.85 -37.79 36.23
CA VAL A 671 11.51 -38.16 35.75
C VAL A 671 11.48 -39.60 35.23
N LEU A 672 12.51 -40.04 34.50
CA LEU A 672 12.61 -41.43 34.03
C LEU A 672 12.78 -42.42 35.19
N ALA A 673 13.50 -42.04 36.24
CA ALA A 673 13.65 -42.86 37.44
C ALA A 673 12.35 -42.97 38.25
N GLU A 674 11.54 -41.90 38.32
CA GLU A 674 10.19 -41.93 38.92
C GLU A 674 9.21 -42.82 38.14
N VAL A 675 9.37 -42.95 36.82
CA VAL A 675 8.51 -43.78 35.98
C VAL A 675 8.95 -45.26 35.95
N ALA A 676 10.21 -45.54 36.26
CA ALA A 676 10.79 -46.89 36.24
C ALA A 676 10.84 -47.59 37.62
N GLY A 677 10.54 -46.88 38.71
CA GLY A 677 10.32 -47.43 40.06
C GLY A 677 8.85 -47.61 40.38
#